data_AF-A0A2D5Y8T4-F1
#
_entry.id   AF-A0A2D5Y8T4-F1
#
_cell.length_a   1.000
_cell.length_b   1.000
_cell.length_c   1.000
_cell.angle_alpha   90.00
_cell.angle_beta   90.00
_cell.angle_gamma   90.00
#
_symmetry.space_group_name_H-M   'P 1'
#
loop_
_entity.id
_entity.type
_entity.pdbx_description
1 polymer ?
#
loop_
_entity_poly.entity_id
_entity_poly.type
_entity_poly.pdbx_seq_one_letter_code
_entity_poly.pdbx_strand_id
1 'polypeptide(L)'
;MHILHTHIKLTGLFLLSCLLTPATTQSAPFSQTLNLVPKDSILILSIDGKKIISKSGILKNPRWLPLLNRLENNGSPIRKWLSDSNNSAIELDEPLQFFLRLIEGEQPQPQFGAIAKIKSSKQADRTLADLGNLLGLRPSINNPNVYQRATQPFAIGRQGDYFFLLGTLFFQQPTELSSIGDEIAPFVASLSANEKPRIMPSSLAKHAQHSADLSLYLEGSGTGRLFETLKGNTLFEGMLPLFDPLLQDSFGILLNSLPGSLQIQAHNYVAMERKTRTSVEPLKMVDQLPGDSPLVARFSFPEEDFQGFLSDGVDSVLRFLSANKLGADTELPGFDLSARELLKFPSGDFVLAGGNYRNELVSLPTGQSIATLTPIWATGIKISHPLALRELIAGMSAGMGLSSFLNSQQLRMNHFEESAWITSPEYSREIKLGNPIKPLSFDRRKLLNNHNFALDFNPAAAARSLRQSGGLSFDQLKRIRWLDECKNLSIRMDKHGVLFGKLILSQSDQQGWHVLADRLGQEWIDLINARLFLGIARDDLNEVMESVAMGALINANDRFGHSPLHYAAYRGNAYIVDYLLRHGGNPNTRGNHLSTPLHSAAWGKNQKVVELLLEDGAEVDAQTDEHETPIMTATLRGQVETVETLLALSADPHAVDKYGSNLMDLAGASGNKKLVQLFKKLGVKVSYPLHLAAGTGDFASIKSLLEDGRSINEQDSFGATPLLVATVAGREDMVIYLLEHSADPQIEAKDGYSLLHGAAFSGKKSLVRMMLAHGLKINQRYGPDQITPADVGEEGSEGLLYLRSMGGRSAWELGPAE
;
A
#
# COMPACT_ATOMS: atom_id res chain seq x y z
N MET A 1 -27.89 -6.15 -6.78
CA MET A 1 -26.65 -6.39 -6.01
C MET A 1 -25.52 -7.03 -6.84
N HIS A 2 -25.80 -7.82 -7.88
CA HIS A 2 -24.75 -8.47 -8.69
C HIS A 2 -23.97 -7.56 -9.69
N ILE A 3 -24.33 -6.27 -9.77
CA ILE A 3 -23.78 -5.28 -10.74
C ILE A 3 -22.69 -4.39 -10.12
N LEU A 4 -22.53 -4.40 -8.79
CA LEU A 4 -21.46 -3.64 -8.10
C LEU A 4 -20.09 -4.34 -8.10
N HIS A 5 -19.99 -5.55 -8.66
CA HIS A 5 -18.77 -6.37 -8.61
C HIS A 5 -17.90 -6.31 -9.88
N THR A 6 -18.30 -5.51 -10.88
CA THR A 6 -17.69 -5.53 -12.23
C THR A 6 -17.11 -4.19 -12.69
N HIS A 7 -17.21 -3.10 -11.89
CA HIS A 7 -16.70 -1.77 -12.25
C HIS A 7 -15.53 -1.25 -11.40
N ILE A 8 -14.89 -2.10 -10.57
CA ILE A 8 -13.62 -1.77 -9.88
C ILE A 8 -12.56 -2.83 -10.20
N LYS A 9 -12.17 -2.92 -11.47
CA LYS A 9 -10.96 -3.61 -11.95
C LYS A 9 -10.16 -2.81 -12.99
N LEU A 10 -10.43 -1.51 -13.13
CA LEU A 10 -9.75 -0.61 -14.07
C LEU A 10 -9.49 0.80 -13.47
N THR A 11 -9.29 0.85 -12.16
CA THR A 11 -9.06 2.07 -11.35
C THR A 11 -7.92 1.86 -10.35
N GLY A 12 -6.74 1.48 -10.86
CA GLY A 12 -5.56 1.14 -10.04
C GLY A 12 -4.22 1.66 -10.54
N LEU A 13 -4.21 2.59 -11.51
CA LEU A 13 -2.97 3.09 -12.13
C LEU A 13 -3.05 4.52 -12.70
N PHE A 14 -3.95 5.35 -12.17
CA PHE A 14 -4.06 6.78 -12.52
C PHE A 14 -4.10 7.65 -11.25
N LEU A 15 -3.48 8.83 -11.33
CA LEU A 15 -3.38 9.87 -10.30
C LEU A 15 -2.58 9.52 -9.01
N LEU A 16 -1.27 9.78 -9.04
CA LEU A 16 -0.56 10.40 -7.91
C LEU A 16 0.56 11.33 -8.42
N SER A 17 0.79 12.47 -7.75
CA SER A 17 1.51 13.63 -8.31
C SER A 17 2.81 14.02 -7.57
N CYS A 18 3.57 14.94 -8.16
CA CYS A 18 4.94 15.35 -7.82
C CYS A 18 5.03 16.37 -6.66
N LEU A 19 6.10 16.48 -5.83
CA LEU A 19 7.36 17.24 -6.15
C LEU A 19 8.64 16.84 -5.21
N LEU A 20 10.03 16.88 -5.28
CA LEU A 20 11.21 17.72 -5.79
C LEU A 20 12.65 17.12 -5.62
N THR A 21 13.82 17.74 -5.93
CA THR A 21 14.55 18.42 -7.06
C THR A 21 16.01 18.65 -6.59
N PRO A 22 17.00 19.08 -7.41
CA PRO A 22 17.27 18.84 -8.84
C PRO A 22 18.66 18.19 -9.09
N ALA A 23 18.95 17.76 -10.32
CA ALA A 23 20.33 17.47 -10.74
C ALA A 23 20.54 17.80 -12.23
N THR A 24 21.50 18.67 -12.56
CA THR A 24 21.87 18.96 -13.95
C THR A 24 22.70 17.82 -14.52
N THR A 25 22.07 16.97 -15.33
CA THR A 25 22.75 15.93 -16.11
C THR A 25 22.66 16.25 -17.60
N GLN A 26 23.78 16.10 -18.31
CA GLN A 26 23.89 16.43 -19.73
C GLN A 26 23.00 15.52 -20.58
N SER A 27 22.51 16.05 -21.71
CA SER A 27 21.60 15.35 -22.62
C SER A 27 22.19 14.04 -23.11
N ALA A 28 21.60 12.92 -22.69
CA ALA A 28 21.82 11.62 -23.32
C ALA A 28 21.36 11.65 -24.79
N PRO A 29 21.95 10.86 -25.69
CA PRO A 29 21.50 10.78 -27.06
C PRO A 29 20.04 10.29 -27.15
N PHE A 30 19.34 10.80 -28.15
CA PHE A 30 17.95 10.47 -28.46
C PHE A 30 17.74 8.96 -28.68
N SER A 31 16.73 8.37 -28.03
CA SER A 31 16.38 6.94 -28.11
C SER A 31 15.84 6.55 -29.50
N GLN A 32 16.42 5.52 -30.12
CA GLN A 32 16.07 5.11 -31.47
C GLN A 32 14.64 4.54 -31.56
N THR A 33 14.14 3.89 -30.50
CA THR A 33 12.79 3.31 -30.48
C THR A 33 11.69 4.37 -30.52
N LEU A 34 11.92 5.56 -29.96
CA LEU A 34 10.92 6.63 -29.91
C LEU A 34 10.63 7.24 -31.29
N ASN A 35 11.58 7.17 -32.24
CA ASN A 35 11.37 7.59 -33.64
C ASN A 35 10.33 6.76 -34.40
N LEU A 36 9.99 5.57 -33.89
CA LEU A 36 9.08 4.62 -34.54
C LEU A 36 7.65 4.65 -33.95
N VAL A 37 7.45 5.39 -32.86
CA VAL A 37 6.12 5.57 -32.26
C VAL A 37 5.26 6.45 -33.17
N PRO A 38 4.01 6.07 -33.48
CA PRO A 38 3.12 6.91 -34.30
C PRO A 38 2.94 8.29 -33.67
N LYS A 39 3.03 9.37 -34.46
CA LYS A 39 2.97 10.76 -33.94
C LYS A 39 1.59 11.17 -33.42
N ASP A 40 0.58 10.46 -33.90
CA ASP A 40 -0.83 10.46 -33.50
C ASP A 40 -1.07 9.67 -32.18
N SER A 41 0.00 9.20 -31.53
CA SER A 41 -0.10 8.60 -30.19
C SER A 41 -0.42 9.66 -29.15
N ILE A 42 -1.61 9.51 -28.58
CA ILE A 42 -2.18 10.37 -27.53
C ILE A 42 -1.56 10.08 -26.14
N LEU A 43 -0.99 8.88 -25.99
CA LEU A 43 -0.25 8.43 -24.82
C LEU A 43 0.98 7.65 -25.28
N ILE A 44 2.14 7.92 -24.69
CA ILE A 44 3.39 7.17 -24.92
C ILE A 44 4.02 6.86 -23.56
N LEU A 45 4.32 5.60 -23.28
CA LEU A 45 4.95 5.14 -22.04
C LEU A 45 6.30 4.48 -22.37
N SER A 46 7.41 5.15 -22.06
CA SER A 46 8.77 4.67 -22.29
C SER A 46 9.32 4.01 -21.02
N ILE A 47 9.79 2.77 -21.14
CA ILE A 47 10.25 1.95 -20.02
C ILE A 47 11.73 1.60 -20.17
N ASP A 48 12.59 2.08 -19.27
CA ASP A 48 13.96 1.59 -19.16
C ASP A 48 13.96 0.24 -18.42
N GLY A 49 13.75 -0.83 -19.18
CA GLY A 49 13.66 -2.19 -18.64
C GLY A 49 14.90 -2.58 -17.84
N LYS A 50 16.10 -2.15 -18.25
CA LYS A 50 17.36 -2.45 -17.56
C LYS A 50 17.42 -1.77 -16.19
N LYS A 51 17.08 -0.47 -16.09
CA LYS A 51 17.02 0.24 -14.81
C LYS A 51 15.90 -0.30 -13.91
N ILE A 52 14.71 -0.59 -14.43
CA ILE A 52 13.62 -1.13 -13.60
C ILE A 52 13.96 -2.52 -13.07
N ILE A 53 14.43 -3.46 -13.90
CA ILE A 53 14.80 -4.82 -13.45
C ILE A 53 15.92 -4.77 -12.41
N SER A 54 16.96 -3.96 -12.63
CA SER A 54 18.09 -3.86 -11.71
C SER A 54 17.76 -3.13 -10.40
N LYS A 55 17.01 -2.01 -10.44
CA LYS A 55 16.63 -1.25 -9.23
C LYS A 55 15.50 -1.90 -8.44
N SER A 56 14.60 -2.66 -9.07
CA SER A 56 13.58 -3.44 -8.35
C SER A 56 14.14 -4.71 -7.71
N GLY A 57 15.16 -5.32 -8.33
CA GLY A 57 15.63 -6.65 -7.96
C GLY A 57 14.59 -7.75 -8.21
N ILE A 58 13.59 -7.52 -9.08
CA ILE A 58 12.40 -8.36 -9.29
C ILE A 58 12.71 -9.87 -9.50
N LEU A 59 13.84 -10.19 -10.13
CA LEU A 59 14.32 -11.55 -10.37
C LEU A 59 14.78 -12.31 -9.11
N LYS A 60 15.19 -11.56 -8.08
CA LYS A 60 15.68 -12.07 -6.79
C LYS A 60 14.66 -11.83 -5.66
N ASN A 61 13.61 -11.06 -5.91
CA ASN A 61 12.57 -10.78 -4.92
C ASN A 61 11.78 -12.08 -4.63
N PRO A 62 11.65 -12.50 -3.36
CA PRO A 62 11.04 -13.79 -3.01
C PRO A 62 9.54 -13.85 -3.30
N ARG A 63 8.83 -12.71 -3.35
CA ARG A 63 7.41 -12.64 -3.73
C ARG A 63 7.20 -12.78 -5.25
N TRP A 64 8.17 -12.35 -6.05
CA TRP A 64 8.10 -12.55 -7.51
C TRP A 64 8.52 -13.95 -7.94
N LEU A 65 9.30 -14.67 -7.13
CA LEU A 65 9.78 -16.01 -7.48
C LEU A 65 8.65 -17.02 -7.75
N PRO A 66 7.58 -17.15 -6.94
CA PRO A 66 6.43 -18.01 -7.27
C PRO A 66 5.70 -17.60 -8.56
N LEU A 67 5.55 -16.30 -8.82
CA LEU A 67 4.90 -15.76 -10.02
C LEU A 67 5.72 -16.09 -11.28
N LEU A 68 7.04 -15.88 -11.22
CA LEU A 68 7.98 -16.20 -12.30
C LEU A 68 8.08 -17.71 -12.55
N ASN A 69 8.07 -18.53 -11.49
CA ASN A 69 8.01 -19.99 -11.60
C ASN A 69 6.69 -20.45 -12.26
N ARG A 70 5.54 -19.87 -11.88
CA ARG A 70 4.23 -20.20 -12.51
C ARG A 70 4.22 -19.88 -14.00
N LEU A 71 4.78 -18.73 -14.40
CA LEU A 71 4.93 -18.37 -15.80
C LEU A 71 5.82 -19.37 -16.55
N GLU A 72 6.98 -19.70 -16.00
CA GLU A 72 7.93 -20.65 -16.62
C GLU A 72 7.36 -22.07 -16.74
N ASN A 73 6.66 -22.57 -15.71
CA ASN A 73 5.99 -23.87 -15.73
C ASN A 73 4.86 -23.93 -16.76
N ASN A 74 4.20 -22.81 -17.03
CA ASN A 74 3.22 -22.66 -18.11
C ASN A 74 3.87 -22.46 -19.50
N GLY A 75 5.17 -22.75 -19.64
CA GLY A 75 5.92 -22.61 -20.88
C GLY A 75 6.29 -21.18 -21.27
N SER A 76 6.07 -20.19 -20.40
CA SER A 76 6.36 -18.79 -20.71
C SER A 76 7.85 -18.48 -20.60
N PRO A 77 8.49 -17.95 -21.66
CA PRO A 77 9.91 -17.58 -21.64
C PRO A 77 10.23 -16.29 -20.85
N ILE A 78 9.20 -15.57 -20.35
CA ILE A 78 9.34 -14.25 -19.72
C ILE A 78 10.45 -14.21 -18.66
N ARG A 79 10.51 -15.18 -17.74
CA ARG A 79 11.54 -15.22 -16.70
C ARG A 79 12.95 -15.26 -17.29
N LYS A 80 13.16 -16.07 -18.34
CA LYS A 80 14.48 -16.26 -18.98
C LYS A 80 14.94 -14.96 -19.63
N TRP A 81 14.05 -14.30 -20.37
CA TRP A 81 14.33 -12.98 -20.97
C TRP A 81 14.65 -11.89 -19.95
N LEU A 82 13.90 -11.83 -18.84
CA LEU A 82 14.20 -10.87 -17.78
C LEU A 82 15.54 -11.20 -17.11
N SER A 83 15.86 -12.49 -16.93
CA SER A 83 17.06 -12.95 -16.19
C SER A 83 18.38 -12.81 -16.95
N ASP A 84 18.36 -12.99 -18.28
CA ASP A 84 19.54 -12.87 -19.13
C ASP A 84 19.22 -12.11 -20.41
N SER A 85 19.75 -10.89 -20.48
CA SER A 85 19.56 -10.00 -21.64
C SER A 85 20.21 -10.52 -22.93
N ASN A 86 21.02 -11.58 -22.88
CA ASN A 86 21.58 -12.24 -24.06
C ASN A 86 20.68 -13.36 -24.59
N ASN A 87 19.73 -13.83 -23.77
CA ASN A 87 18.66 -14.74 -24.16
C ASN A 87 17.34 -14.02 -24.47
N SER A 88 17.14 -12.78 -23.99
CA SER A 88 16.10 -11.90 -24.53
C SER A 88 16.45 -11.46 -25.96
N ALA A 89 15.50 -11.62 -26.90
CA ALA A 89 15.66 -11.03 -28.22
C ALA A 89 15.72 -9.49 -28.19
N ILE A 90 15.20 -8.86 -27.14
CA ILE A 90 15.07 -7.40 -26.95
C ILE A 90 16.39 -6.78 -26.44
N GLU A 91 16.73 -5.61 -26.95
CA GLU A 91 17.81 -4.75 -26.45
C GLU A 91 17.29 -3.85 -25.32
N LEU A 92 17.42 -4.31 -24.07
CA LEU A 92 16.99 -3.58 -22.87
C LEU A 92 17.82 -2.32 -22.54
N ASP A 93 18.86 -2.03 -23.34
CA ASP A 93 19.66 -0.81 -23.27
C ASP A 93 18.98 0.39 -23.98
N GLU A 94 17.96 0.13 -24.82
CA GLU A 94 17.04 1.12 -25.37
C GLU A 94 15.66 0.98 -24.69
N PRO A 95 14.98 2.10 -24.33
CA PRO A 95 13.65 2.04 -23.72
C PRO A 95 12.61 1.31 -24.59
N LEU A 96 11.80 0.46 -23.94
CA LEU A 96 10.62 -0.14 -24.56
C LEU A 96 9.53 0.94 -24.65
N GLN A 97 8.95 1.14 -25.83
CA GLN A 97 7.95 2.18 -26.06
C GLN A 97 6.57 1.54 -26.17
N PHE A 98 5.69 1.81 -25.21
CA PHE A 98 4.26 1.50 -25.34
C PHE A 98 3.53 2.76 -25.79
N PHE A 99 2.47 2.63 -26.59
CA PHE A 99 1.69 3.78 -27.05
C PHE A 99 0.21 3.45 -27.21
N LEU A 100 -0.62 4.50 -27.19
CA LEU A 100 -2.05 4.49 -27.52
C LEU A 100 -2.32 5.62 -28.50
N ARG A 101 -3.09 5.37 -29.56
CA ARG A 101 -3.57 6.35 -30.54
C ARG A 101 -5.06 6.14 -30.82
N LEU A 102 -5.70 7.12 -31.44
CA LEU A 102 -7.09 6.99 -31.93
C LEU A 102 -7.07 6.82 -33.45
N ILE A 103 -7.77 5.81 -33.96
CA ILE A 103 -8.05 5.69 -35.40
C ILE A 103 -9.29 6.54 -35.69
N GLU A 104 -9.17 7.49 -36.62
CA GLU A 104 -10.27 8.39 -36.98
C GLU A 104 -11.27 7.71 -37.95
N GLY A 105 -12.56 7.86 -37.66
CA GLY A 105 -13.69 7.21 -38.36
C GLY A 105 -15.01 7.55 -37.67
N GLU A 106 -16.14 6.98 -38.14
CA GLU A 106 -17.49 7.29 -37.58
C GLU A 106 -17.64 6.95 -36.08
N GLN A 107 -16.87 5.97 -35.58
CA GLN A 107 -16.65 5.74 -34.15
C GLN A 107 -15.16 5.53 -33.89
N PRO A 108 -14.44 6.49 -33.28
CA PRO A 108 -13.01 6.37 -33.05
C PRO A 108 -12.69 5.17 -32.15
N GLN A 109 -11.80 4.28 -32.59
CA GLN A 109 -11.32 3.14 -31.80
C GLN A 109 -9.90 3.42 -31.27
N PRO A 110 -9.58 3.11 -30.00
CA PRO A 110 -8.22 3.19 -29.49
C PRO A 110 -7.38 2.03 -30.02
N GLN A 111 -6.28 2.33 -30.69
CA GLN A 111 -5.26 1.34 -31.07
C GLN A 111 -4.05 1.48 -30.15
N PHE A 112 -3.61 0.37 -29.56
CA PHE A 112 -2.43 0.31 -28.69
C PHE A 112 -1.31 -0.46 -29.37
N GLY A 113 -0.07 -0.18 -28.95
CA GLY A 113 1.07 -0.97 -29.37
C GLY A 113 2.26 -0.89 -28.42
N ALA A 114 3.24 -1.74 -28.70
CA ALA A 114 4.54 -1.74 -28.06
C ALA A 114 5.63 -1.90 -29.12
N ILE A 115 6.75 -1.20 -28.98
CA ILE A 115 7.93 -1.27 -29.86
C ILE A 115 9.16 -1.46 -28.97
N ALA A 116 10.00 -2.42 -29.33
CA ALA A 116 11.29 -2.65 -28.69
C ALA A 116 12.35 -3.02 -29.73
N LYS A 117 13.54 -2.47 -29.62
CA LYS A 117 14.67 -2.82 -30.48
C LYS A 117 15.16 -4.24 -30.17
N ILE A 118 15.67 -4.96 -31.16
CA ILE A 118 16.15 -6.34 -30.99
C ILE A 118 17.66 -6.48 -31.17
N LYS A 119 18.28 -7.35 -30.36
CA LYS A 119 19.73 -7.66 -30.41
C LYS A 119 20.10 -8.56 -31.60
N SER A 120 19.18 -9.43 -32.03
CA SER A 120 19.41 -10.36 -33.14
C SER A 120 18.10 -10.81 -33.76
N SER A 121 17.96 -10.62 -35.07
CA SER A 121 16.79 -11.08 -35.85
C SER A 121 16.54 -12.58 -35.65
N LYS A 122 17.61 -13.40 -35.58
CA LYS A 122 17.53 -14.86 -35.40
C LYS A 122 17.03 -15.28 -34.00
N GLN A 123 17.25 -14.46 -32.97
CA GLN A 123 16.65 -14.68 -31.64
C GLN A 123 15.22 -14.15 -31.58
N ALA A 124 14.94 -13.04 -32.27
CA ALA A 124 13.61 -12.48 -32.41
C ALA A 124 12.65 -13.39 -33.18
N ASP A 125 13.10 -14.05 -34.25
CA ASP A 125 12.31 -15.02 -35.03
C ASP A 125 11.87 -16.22 -34.17
N ARG A 126 12.77 -16.73 -33.32
CA ARG A 126 12.47 -17.79 -32.35
C ARG A 126 11.47 -17.30 -31.30
N THR A 127 11.77 -16.15 -30.70
CA THR A 127 10.89 -15.48 -29.72
C THR A 127 9.48 -15.23 -30.26
N LEU A 128 9.35 -14.84 -31.53
CA LEU A 128 8.07 -14.64 -32.21
C LEU A 128 7.34 -15.95 -32.48
N ALA A 129 8.03 -17.01 -32.87
CA ALA A 129 7.44 -18.33 -33.02
C ALA A 129 6.95 -18.89 -31.67
N ASP A 130 7.76 -18.77 -30.62
CA ASP A 130 7.44 -19.23 -29.27
C ASP A 130 6.24 -18.47 -28.69
N LEU A 131 6.21 -17.12 -28.82
CA LEU A 131 5.05 -16.30 -28.45
C LEU A 131 3.83 -16.59 -29.31
N GLY A 132 4.02 -16.79 -30.63
CA GLY A 132 2.94 -17.09 -31.56
C GLY A 132 2.23 -18.37 -31.16
N ASN A 133 3.00 -19.42 -30.84
CA ASN A 133 2.48 -20.68 -30.31
C ASN A 133 1.79 -20.49 -28.94
N LEU A 134 2.44 -19.80 -27.99
CA LEU A 134 1.90 -19.57 -26.64
C LEU A 134 0.57 -18.80 -26.64
N LEU A 135 0.42 -17.83 -27.55
CA LEU A 135 -0.79 -17.00 -27.69
C LEU A 135 -1.81 -17.62 -28.65
N GLY A 136 -1.48 -18.71 -29.35
CA GLY A 136 -2.37 -19.38 -30.32
C GLY A 136 -2.55 -18.60 -31.63
N LEU A 137 -1.60 -17.73 -31.96
CA LEU A 137 -1.48 -16.96 -33.22
C LEU A 137 -0.85 -17.83 -34.33
N ARG A 138 -0.83 -17.34 -35.57
CA ARG A 138 -0.15 -17.99 -36.71
C ARG A 138 0.59 -16.97 -37.57
N PRO A 139 1.66 -17.34 -38.29
CA PRO A 139 2.29 -16.47 -39.29
C PRO A 139 1.28 -15.94 -40.30
N SER A 140 1.35 -14.65 -40.61
CA SER A 140 0.50 -14.01 -41.61
C SER A 140 0.90 -14.45 -43.02
N ILE A 141 -0.10 -14.70 -43.87
CA ILE A 141 0.08 -15.13 -45.27
C ILE A 141 0.96 -14.14 -46.05
N ASN A 142 0.82 -12.85 -45.74
CA ASN A 142 1.50 -11.76 -46.46
C ASN A 142 2.86 -11.37 -45.85
N ASN A 143 3.17 -11.77 -44.61
CA ASN A 143 4.46 -11.51 -43.96
C ASN A 143 4.73 -12.57 -42.86
N PRO A 144 5.70 -13.49 -43.04
CA PRO A 144 5.98 -14.55 -42.07
C PRO A 144 6.61 -14.03 -40.76
N ASN A 145 7.07 -12.77 -40.73
CA ASN A 145 7.61 -12.13 -39.52
C ASN A 145 6.50 -11.51 -38.65
N VAL A 146 5.23 -11.68 -39.00
CA VAL A 146 4.05 -11.16 -38.26
C VAL A 146 3.14 -12.34 -37.91
N TYR A 147 2.78 -12.45 -36.65
CA TYR A 147 1.90 -13.47 -36.10
C TYR A 147 0.58 -12.85 -35.67
N GLN A 148 -0.52 -13.34 -36.24
CA GLN A 148 -1.87 -12.83 -36.00
C GLN A 148 -2.91 -13.97 -36.06
N ARG A 149 -4.14 -13.69 -35.65
CA ARG A 149 -5.29 -14.62 -35.79
C ARG A 149 -6.60 -13.85 -35.76
N ALA A 150 -7.50 -14.12 -36.69
CA ALA A 150 -8.81 -13.45 -36.84
C ALA A 150 -9.81 -13.62 -35.67
N THR A 151 -9.38 -14.21 -34.55
CA THR A 151 -10.16 -14.32 -33.30
C THR A 151 -9.47 -13.64 -32.11
N GLN A 152 -8.43 -12.83 -32.36
CA GLN A 152 -7.72 -12.05 -31.35
C GLN A 152 -7.50 -10.63 -31.86
N PRO A 153 -7.73 -9.59 -31.03
CA PRO A 153 -7.73 -8.20 -31.47
C PRO A 153 -6.32 -7.57 -31.60
N PHE A 154 -5.29 -8.39 -31.78
CA PHE A 154 -3.89 -7.96 -31.80
C PHE A 154 -3.00 -8.89 -32.63
N ALA A 155 -1.82 -8.40 -32.97
CA ALA A 155 -0.73 -9.13 -33.60
C ALA A 155 0.61 -8.78 -32.95
N ILE A 156 1.58 -9.66 -33.14
CA ILE A 156 3.00 -9.44 -32.79
C ILE A 156 3.86 -9.65 -34.03
N GLY A 157 5.03 -9.03 -34.09
CA GLY A 157 5.93 -9.23 -35.22
C GLY A 157 7.27 -8.57 -35.05
N ARG A 158 8.07 -8.57 -36.13
CA ARG A 158 9.22 -7.67 -36.26
C ARG A 158 9.29 -7.04 -37.64
N GLN A 159 9.86 -5.84 -37.69
CA GLN A 159 10.17 -5.10 -38.90
C GLN A 159 11.59 -4.54 -38.76
N GLY A 160 12.49 -4.96 -39.65
CA GLY A 160 13.93 -4.68 -39.50
C GLY A 160 14.47 -5.15 -38.14
N ASP A 161 15.10 -4.22 -37.41
CA ASP A 161 15.73 -4.41 -36.10
C ASP A 161 14.80 -4.10 -34.91
N TYR A 162 13.48 -4.14 -35.12
CA TYR A 162 12.48 -3.83 -34.10
C TYR A 162 11.40 -4.91 -34.00
N PHE A 163 11.16 -5.39 -32.78
CA PHE A 163 9.98 -6.17 -32.39
C PHE A 163 8.82 -5.21 -32.13
N PHE A 164 7.60 -5.60 -32.49
CA PHE A 164 6.39 -4.87 -32.17
C PHE A 164 5.24 -5.77 -31.72
N LEU A 165 4.33 -5.17 -30.97
CA LEU A 165 2.97 -5.64 -30.72
C LEU A 165 2.01 -4.51 -31.13
N LEU A 166 0.89 -4.83 -31.77
CA LEU A 166 -0.16 -3.87 -32.11
C LEU A 166 -1.53 -4.51 -31.89
N GLY A 167 -2.50 -3.79 -31.34
CA GLY A 167 -3.88 -4.26 -31.23
C GLY A 167 -4.89 -3.13 -31.13
N THR A 168 -6.14 -3.43 -31.45
CA THR A 168 -7.26 -2.47 -31.42
C THR A 168 -8.16 -2.81 -30.23
N LEU A 169 -8.46 -1.82 -29.37
CA LEU A 169 -9.42 -1.96 -28.28
C LEU A 169 -10.82 -1.67 -28.82
N PHE A 170 -11.76 -2.59 -28.57
CA PHE A 170 -13.14 -2.45 -29.03
C PHE A 170 -14.05 -2.11 -27.84
N PHE A 171 -14.72 -0.96 -27.89
CA PHE A 171 -15.67 -0.54 -26.84
C PHE A 171 -17.03 -1.27 -26.91
N GLN A 172 -17.33 -1.91 -28.05
CA GLN A 172 -18.49 -2.79 -28.26
C GLN A 172 -17.99 -4.09 -28.90
N GLN A 173 -18.73 -5.20 -28.81
CA GLN A 173 -18.32 -6.43 -29.50
C GLN A 173 -18.41 -6.22 -31.03
N PRO A 174 -17.30 -6.33 -31.79
CA PRO A 174 -17.34 -6.15 -33.24
C PRO A 174 -18.07 -7.34 -33.88
N THR A 175 -18.86 -7.05 -34.92
CA THR A 175 -19.62 -8.06 -35.67
C THR A 175 -18.71 -9.00 -36.47
N GLU A 176 -17.55 -8.53 -36.92
CA GLU A 176 -16.46 -9.35 -37.45
C GLU A 176 -15.10 -8.83 -36.94
N LEU A 177 -14.15 -9.74 -36.65
CA LEU A 177 -12.74 -9.42 -36.36
C LEU A 177 -11.83 -9.61 -37.59
N SER A 178 -12.41 -9.79 -38.77
CA SER A 178 -11.73 -10.08 -40.04
C SER A 178 -10.83 -8.92 -40.51
N SER A 179 -11.26 -7.68 -40.33
CA SER A 179 -10.61 -6.44 -40.80
C SER A 179 -9.29 -6.08 -40.13
N ILE A 180 -9.00 -6.62 -38.93
CA ILE A 180 -7.87 -6.18 -38.10
C ILE A 180 -6.52 -6.43 -38.82
N GLY A 181 -6.44 -7.46 -39.67
CA GLY A 181 -5.26 -7.72 -40.50
C GLY A 181 -4.92 -6.58 -41.47
N ASP A 182 -5.93 -5.87 -41.96
CA ASP A 182 -5.76 -4.73 -42.87
C ASP A 182 -5.43 -3.43 -42.12
N GLU A 183 -5.86 -3.29 -40.86
CA GLU A 183 -5.44 -2.18 -39.98
C GLU A 183 -3.95 -2.27 -39.58
N ILE A 184 -3.42 -3.50 -39.44
CA ILE A 184 -2.03 -3.74 -39.04
C ILE A 184 -1.05 -3.41 -40.18
N ALA A 185 -1.39 -3.72 -41.43
CA ALA A 185 -0.46 -3.61 -42.56
C ALA A 185 0.10 -2.18 -42.79
N PRO A 186 -0.70 -1.08 -42.72
CA PRO A 186 -0.18 0.29 -42.77
C PRO A 186 0.78 0.63 -41.62
N PHE A 187 0.53 0.14 -40.40
CA PHE A 187 1.45 0.34 -39.28
C PHE A 187 2.79 -0.37 -39.51
N VAL A 188 2.77 -1.64 -39.93
CA VAL A 188 3.98 -2.42 -40.24
C VAL A 188 4.78 -1.80 -41.39
N ALA A 189 4.10 -1.21 -42.39
CA ALA A 189 4.76 -0.42 -43.43
C ALA A 189 5.44 0.84 -42.86
N SER A 190 4.79 1.56 -41.93
CA SER A 190 5.34 2.77 -41.29
C SER A 190 6.57 2.51 -40.40
N LEU A 191 6.78 1.27 -39.94
CA LEU A 191 7.99 0.85 -39.22
C LEU A 191 9.19 0.56 -40.14
N SER A 192 9.07 0.72 -41.47
CA SER A 192 10.16 0.45 -42.41
C SER A 192 11.12 1.65 -42.59
N ALA A 193 12.42 1.39 -42.48
CA ALA A 193 13.46 2.43 -42.38
C ALA A 193 13.75 3.24 -43.67
N ASN A 194 12.94 3.10 -44.72
CA ASN A 194 13.14 3.77 -46.02
C ASN A 194 12.37 5.09 -46.17
N GLU A 195 11.57 5.49 -45.18
CA GLU A 195 10.95 6.82 -45.17
C GLU A 195 11.89 7.89 -44.59
N LYS A 196 11.77 9.12 -45.10
CA LYS A 196 12.50 10.29 -44.55
C LYS A 196 12.15 10.48 -43.07
N PRO A 197 13.10 10.89 -42.20
CA PRO A 197 12.83 11.12 -40.78
C PRO A 197 11.66 12.10 -40.59
N ARG A 198 10.52 11.57 -40.14
CA ARG A 198 9.25 12.27 -40.09
C ARG A 198 9.26 13.24 -38.88
N ILE A 199 9.38 14.55 -39.11
CA ILE A 199 9.47 15.62 -38.07
C ILE A 199 8.48 15.39 -36.89
N MET A 200 8.99 15.20 -35.67
CA MET A 200 8.16 14.98 -34.47
C MET A 200 7.34 16.22 -34.05
N PRO A 201 6.22 16.04 -33.32
CA PRO A 201 5.58 17.12 -32.58
C PRO A 201 6.57 17.80 -31.61
N SER A 202 6.49 19.12 -31.46
CA SER A 202 7.45 19.90 -30.67
C SER A 202 7.41 19.55 -29.18
N SER A 203 6.23 19.27 -28.62
CA SER A 203 6.04 18.79 -27.25
C SER A 203 6.68 17.42 -27.00
N LEU A 204 6.46 16.45 -27.90
CA LEU A 204 7.12 15.14 -27.84
C LEU A 204 8.64 15.25 -28.01
N ALA A 205 9.12 16.13 -28.88
CA ALA A 205 10.56 16.40 -29.07
C ALA A 205 11.21 17.10 -27.85
N LYS A 206 10.44 17.87 -27.05
CA LYS A 206 10.87 18.35 -25.72
C LYS A 206 10.88 17.22 -24.69
N HIS A 207 9.87 16.34 -24.70
CA HIS A 207 9.82 15.18 -23.80
C HIS A 207 11.03 14.26 -23.99
N ALA A 208 11.35 13.91 -25.24
CA ALA A 208 12.46 13.03 -25.64
C ALA A 208 13.87 13.47 -25.19
N GLN A 209 14.05 14.72 -24.73
CA GLN A 209 15.32 15.22 -24.19
C GLN A 209 15.56 14.81 -22.73
N HIS A 210 14.54 14.29 -22.04
CA HIS A 210 14.59 13.88 -20.65
C HIS A 210 14.81 12.37 -20.53
N SER A 211 15.62 11.94 -19.58
CA SER A 211 15.80 10.52 -19.25
C SER A 211 15.19 10.17 -17.89
N ALA A 212 14.64 8.97 -17.80
CA ALA A 212 13.98 8.44 -16.61
C ALA A 212 14.27 6.93 -16.47
N ASP A 213 13.74 6.31 -15.42
CA ASP A 213 13.55 4.84 -15.39
C ASP A 213 12.22 4.47 -16.08
N LEU A 214 11.22 5.34 -15.97
CA LEU A 214 9.90 5.23 -16.58
C LEU A 214 9.41 6.64 -16.96
N SER A 215 8.89 6.85 -18.16
CA SER A 215 8.28 8.12 -18.57
C SER A 215 6.95 7.91 -19.28
N LEU A 216 6.01 8.84 -19.09
CA LEU A 216 4.67 8.83 -19.65
C LEU A 216 4.39 10.21 -20.26
N TYR A 217 4.29 10.27 -21.58
CA TYR A 217 3.84 11.45 -22.33
C TYR A 217 2.35 11.35 -22.65
N LEU A 218 1.65 12.48 -22.55
CA LEU A 218 0.24 12.66 -22.89
C LEU A 218 0.12 13.86 -23.84
N GLU A 219 -0.52 13.65 -24.99
CA GLU A 219 -0.85 14.71 -25.94
C GLU A 219 -2.27 15.22 -25.66
N GLY A 220 -2.42 16.53 -25.44
CA GLY A 220 -3.66 17.13 -24.99
C GLY A 220 -4.84 16.84 -25.93
N SER A 221 -4.78 17.35 -27.16
CA SER A 221 -5.91 17.32 -28.10
C SER A 221 -6.44 15.91 -28.42
N GLY A 222 -5.60 14.89 -28.30
CA GLY A 222 -5.97 13.48 -28.40
C GLY A 222 -6.51 12.88 -27.09
N THR A 223 -5.99 13.27 -25.92
CA THR A 223 -6.56 12.82 -24.63
C THR A 223 -7.94 13.40 -24.37
N GLY A 224 -8.19 14.67 -24.67
CA GLY A 224 -9.53 15.26 -24.62
C GLY A 224 -10.54 14.47 -25.47
N ARG A 225 -10.18 14.18 -26.74
CA ARG A 225 -10.98 13.34 -27.64
C ARG A 225 -11.19 11.91 -27.12
N LEU A 226 -10.19 11.30 -26.47
CA LEU A 226 -10.37 10.00 -25.82
C LEU A 226 -11.42 10.07 -24.70
N PHE A 227 -11.37 11.08 -23.82
CA PHE A 227 -12.40 11.27 -22.80
C PHE A 227 -13.78 11.50 -23.39
N GLU A 228 -13.89 12.17 -24.55
CA GLU A 228 -15.17 12.30 -25.25
C GLU A 228 -15.73 10.97 -25.79
N THR A 229 -14.88 9.98 -26.12
CA THR A 229 -15.36 8.64 -26.51
C THR A 229 -15.86 7.79 -25.33
N LEU A 230 -15.60 8.23 -24.09
CA LEU A 230 -16.00 7.54 -22.85
C LEU A 230 -17.28 8.12 -22.21
N LYS A 231 -18.08 8.87 -22.99
CA LYS A 231 -19.32 9.53 -22.53
C LYS A 231 -20.40 8.55 -22.04
N GLY A 232 -21.27 9.05 -21.16
CA GLY A 232 -22.29 8.26 -20.45
C GLY A 232 -22.63 8.76 -19.04
N ASN A 233 -22.19 9.97 -18.65
CA ASN A 233 -22.48 10.56 -17.33
C ASN A 233 -22.63 12.09 -17.45
N THR A 234 -23.88 12.55 -17.37
CA THR A 234 -24.26 13.96 -17.57
C THR A 234 -23.63 14.93 -16.58
N LEU A 235 -23.27 14.49 -15.36
CA LEU A 235 -22.56 15.32 -14.38
C LEU A 235 -21.09 15.53 -14.76
N PHE A 236 -20.44 14.52 -15.34
CA PHE A 236 -19.06 14.64 -15.80
C PHE A 236 -18.98 15.46 -17.09
N GLU A 237 -19.90 15.22 -18.03
CA GLU A 237 -20.01 15.95 -19.29
C GLU A 237 -20.27 17.46 -19.07
N GLY A 238 -21.12 17.83 -18.10
CA GLY A 238 -21.35 19.23 -17.72
C GLY A 238 -20.17 19.91 -17.03
N MET A 239 -19.21 19.15 -16.50
CA MET A 239 -17.98 19.67 -15.88
C MET A 239 -16.76 19.64 -16.81
N LEU A 240 -16.83 18.96 -17.96
CA LEU A 240 -15.69 18.74 -18.85
C LEU A 240 -14.96 20.04 -19.26
N PRO A 241 -15.64 21.17 -19.59
CA PRO A 241 -14.97 22.42 -19.95
C PRO A 241 -14.08 23.02 -18.84
N LEU A 242 -14.33 22.70 -17.57
CA LEU A 242 -13.47 23.14 -16.45
C LEU A 242 -12.11 22.43 -16.45
N PHE A 243 -11.98 21.32 -17.20
CA PHE A 243 -10.76 20.56 -17.39
C PHE A 243 -10.09 20.81 -18.75
N ASP A 244 -10.68 21.63 -19.63
CA ASP A 244 -10.13 21.93 -20.96
C ASP A 244 -8.65 22.36 -20.93
N PRO A 245 -8.16 23.22 -20.03
CA PRO A 245 -6.72 23.55 -19.96
C PRO A 245 -5.82 22.34 -19.63
N LEU A 246 -6.33 21.35 -18.90
CA LEU A 246 -5.63 20.10 -18.58
C LEU A 246 -5.79 19.02 -19.67
N LEU A 247 -6.79 19.17 -20.55
CA LEU A 247 -7.10 18.28 -21.67
C LEU A 247 -6.64 18.83 -23.03
N GLN A 248 -6.08 20.05 -23.08
CA GLN A 248 -5.54 20.66 -24.30
C GLN A 248 -4.00 20.81 -24.26
N ASP A 249 -3.41 20.99 -23.08
CA ASP A 249 -1.95 21.04 -22.93
C ASP A 249 -1.30 19.64 -23.03
N SER A 250 -0.08 19.58 -23.56
CA SER A 250 0.72 18.34 -23.61
C SER A 250 1.59 18.18 -22.36
N PHE A 251 1.48 17.04 -21.68
CA PHE A 251 2.16 16.76 -20.42
C PHE A 251 3.17 15.60 -20.54
N GLY A 252 4.28 15.67 -19.81
CA GLY A 252 5.29 14.62 -19.74
C GLY A 252 5.66 14.26 -18.31
N ILE A 253 5.18 13.11 -17.84
CA ILE A 253 5.55 12.53 -16.55
C ILE A 253 6.85 11.73 -16.67
N LEU A 254 7.73 11.82 -15.69
CA LEU A 254 9.02 11.11 -15.57
C LEU A 254 9.10 10.46 -14.18
N LEU A 255 9.74 9.30 -14.03
CA LEU A 255 9.88 8.57 -12.77
C LEU A 255 11.30 8.01 -12.63
N ASN A 256 11.93 8.26 -11.49
CA ASN A 256 13.32 7.90 -11.19
C ASN A 256 13.45 7.38 -9.76
N SER A 257 13.78 6.11 -9.60
CA SER A 257 14.10 5.49 -8.31
C SER A 257 15.54 5.80 -7.90
N LEU A 258 15.73 6.17 -6.64
CA LEU A 258 17.00 6.32 -5.95
C LEU A 258 16.93 5.55 -4.61
N PRO A 259 18.07 5.30 -3.93
CA PRO A 259 18.05 4.87 -2.53
C PRO A 259 17.24 5.85 -1.67
N GLY A 260 16.34 5.31 -0.85
CA GLY A 260 15.51 6.05 0.10
C GLY A 260 14.46 6.98 -0.51
N SER A 261 14.31 7.06 -1.85
CA SER A 261 13.28 7.90 -2.46
C SER A 261 12.91 7.54 -3.90
N LEU A 262 11.62 7.70 -4.21
CA LEU A 262 11.11 7.71 -5.58
C LEU A 262 10.91 9.17 -6.02
N GLN A 263 11.61 9.57 -7.07
CA GLN A 263 11.39 10.85 -7.73
C GLN A 263 10.39 10.69 -8.87
N ILE A 264 9.57 11.72 -9.07
CA ILE A 264 8.64 11.86 -10.21
C ILE A 264 9.08 13.13 -10.97
N GLN A 265 8.50 13.46 -12.12
CA GLN A 265 8.37 14.80 -12.72
C GLN A 265 7.12 14.84 -13.57
N ALA A 266 6.51 16.00 -13.78
CA ALA A 266 5.45 16.26 -14.73
C ALA A 266 5.68 17.65 -15.33
N HIS A 267 6.06 17.67 -16.61
CA HIS A 267 6.33 18.88 -17.37
C HIS A 267 5.11 19.24 -18.21
N ASN A 268 4.69 20.51 -18.21
CA ASN A 268 3.73 21.03 -19.18
C ASN A 268 4.50 21.69 -20.33
N TYR A 269 4.45 21.11 -21.52
CA TYR A 269 5.27 21.55 -22.66
C TYR A 269 4.70 22.75 -23.42
N VAL A 270 3.50 23.21 -23.07
CA VAL A 270 2.87 24.44 -23.59
C VAL A 270 3.13 25.60 -22.63
N ALA A 271 2.86 25.41 -21.33
CA ALA A 271 3.10 26.44 -20.30
C ALA A 271 4.57 26.88 -20.23
N MET A 272 5.53 25.99 -20.53
CA MET A 272 6.96 26.32 -20.65
C MET A 272 7.29 27.49 -21.60
N GLU A 273 6.41 27.84 -22.54
CA GLU A 273 6.62 28.96 -23.47
C GLU A 273 6.16 30.31 -22.87
N ARG A 274 5.31 30.29 -21.84
CA ARG A 274 4.84 31.48 -21.11
C ARG A 274 5.89 31.89 -20.06
N LYS A 275 6.78 32.82 -20.41
CA LYS A 275 7.89 33.30 -19.55
C LYS A 275 7.47 34.24 -18.39
N THR A 276 6.51 33.85 -17.55
CA THR A 276 6.11 34.63 -16.36
C THR A 276 6.94 34.25 -15.14
N ARG A 277 8.05 34.99 -14.90
CA ARG A 277 8.79 34.94 -13.63
C ARG A 277 7.96 35.56 -12.50
N THR A 278 7.15 34.76 -11.82
CA THR A 278 6.54 35.15 -10.55
C THR A 278 7.56 35.05 -9.41
N SER A 279 7.69 36.12 -8.64
CA SER A 279 8.41 36.10 -7.36
C SER A 279 7.43 35.66 -6.29
N VAL A 280 7.77 34.64 -5.51
CA VAL A 280 6.85 34.10 -4.50
C VAL A 280 6.96 34.93 -3.23
N GLU A 281 5.92 35.68 -2.90
CA GLU A 281 5.85 36.38 -1.62
C GLU A 281 5.52 35.41 -0.47
N PRO A 282 6.19 35.50 0.69
CA PRO A 282 5.82 34.72 1.87
C PRO A 282 4.44 35.11 2.40
N LEU A 283 3.59 34.12 2.72
CA LEU A 283 2.27 34.34 3.28
C LEU A 283 2.27 34.19 4.81
N LYS A 284 1.81 35.22 5.52
CA LYS A 284 1.50 35.15 6.97
C LYS A 284 0.55 33.99 7.30
N MET A 285 -0.35 33.65 6.38
CA MET A 285 -1.31 32.54 6.52
C MET A 285 -0.65 31.16 6.63
N VAL A 286 0.59 30.99 6.13
CA VAL A 286 1.34 29.73 6.28
C VAL A 286 1.75 29.50 7.74
N ASP A 287 2.06 30.55 8.50
CA ASP A 287 2.36 30.45 9.93
C ASP A 287 1.11 30.16 10.80
N GLN A 288 -0.10 30.35 10.25
CA GLN A 288 -1.37 30.02 10.91
C GLN A 288 -1.80 28.55 10.72
N LEU A 289 -1.10 27.78 9.88
CA LEU A 289 -1.45 26.38 9.62
C LEU A 289 -1.05 25.47 10.79
N PRO A 290 -1.94 24.55 11.24
CA PRO A 290 -1.63 23.54 12.25
C PRO A 290 -0.43 22.67 11.85
N GLY A 291 0.62 22.72 12.66
CA GLY A 291 1.90 22.04 12.39
C GLY A 291 1.84 20.52 12.47
N ASP A 292 0.84 19.99 13.18
CA ASP A 292 0.58 18.56 13.33
C ASP A 292 -0.33 17.96 12.25
N SER A 293 -0.81 18.77 11.31
CA SER A 293 -1.62 18.28 10.20
C SER A 293 -0.76 17.42 9.27
N PRO A 294 -1.09 16.14 9.03
CA PRO A 294 -0.33 15.26 8.15
C PRO A 294 -0.16 15.84 6.75
N LEU A 295 -1.18 16.53 6.23
CA LEU A 295 -1.17 17.27 4.98
C LEU A 295 -1.16 18.78 5.25
N VAL A 296 -0.27 19.52 4.61
CA VAL A 296 -0.42 20.97 4.39
C VAL A 296 -0.16 21.35 2.94
N ALA A 297 -0.71 22.47 2.48
CA ALA A 297 -0.48 22.99 1.12
C ALA A 297 -0.57 24.52 1.04
N ARG A 298 0.00 25.06 -0.04
CA ARG A 298 -0.18 26.42 -0.57
C ARG A 298 -0.49 26.30 -2.05
N PHE A 299 -1.41 27.14 -2.53
CA PHE A 299 -1.61 27.38 -3.95
C PHE A 299 -1.57 28.90 -4.17
N SER A 300 -1.09 29.34 -5.32
CA SER A 300 -0.91 30.76 -5.61
C SER A 300 -1.02 30.93 -7.12
N PHE A 301 -2.09 31.57 -7.53
CA PHE A 301 -2.44 31.86 -8.92
C PHE A 301 -2.40 33.38 -9.12
N PRO A 302 -2.04 33.88 -10.31
CA PRO A 302 -2.20 35.30 -10.62
C PRO A 302 -3.66 35.73 -10.41
N GLU A 303 -3.87 36.87 -9.77
CA GLU A 303 -5.20 37.30 -9.34
C GLU A 303 -6.18 37.44 -10.52
N GLU A 304 -5.72 38.02 -11.64
CA GLU A 304 -6.50 38.16 -12.88
C GLU A 304 -6.89 36.80 -13.49
N ASP A 305 -5.93 35.88 -13.63
CA ASP A 305 -6.17 34.50 -14.14
C ASP A 305 -7.20 33.77 -13.26
N PHE A 306 -7.11 33.92 -11.94
CA PHE A 306 -7.98 33.23 -10.99
C PHE A 306 -9.39 33.83 -10.92
N GLN A 307 -9.50 35.17 -10.95
CA GLN A 307 -10.80 35.84 -11.02
C GLN A 307 -11.51 35.57 -12.35
N GLY A 308 -10.78 35.46 -13.47
CA GLY A 308 -11.30 34.98 -14.75
C GLY A 308 -11.89 33.57 -14.63
N PHE A 309 -11.08 32.61 -14.18
CA PHE A 309 -11.50 31.22 -13.98
C PHE A 309 -12.75 31.08 -13.08
N LEU A 310 -12.80 31.79 -11.94
CA LEU A 310 -13.98 31.79 -11.07
C LEU A 310 -15.21 32.37 -11.76
N SER A 311 -15.04 33.45 -12.50
CA SER A 311 -16.14 34.11 -13.21
C SER A 311 -16.78 33.19 -14.25
N ASP A 312 -15.96 32.55 -15.07
CA ASP A 312 -16.43 31.72 -16.19
C ASP A 312 -17.01 30.38 -15.69
N GLY A 313 -16.44 29.82 -14.62
CA GLY A 313 -17.02 28.67 -13.92
C GLY A 313 -18.39 28.96 -13.30
N VAL A 314 -18.55 30.11 -12.65
CA VAL A 314 -19.83 30.51 -12.05
C VAL A 314 -20.86 30.93 -13.10
N ASP A 315 -20.44 31.59 -14.18
CA ASP A 315 -21.30 31.86 -15.35
C ASP A 315 -21.86 30.55 -15.93
N SER A 316 -21.00 29.54 -16.11
CA SER A 316 -21.38 28.21 -16.60
C SER A 316 -22.39 27.51 -15.68
N VAL A 317 -22.16 27.54 -14.36
CA VAL A 317 -23.06 26.94 -13.37
C VAL A 317 -24.41 27.68 -13.29
N LEU A 318 -24.41 29.01 -13.30
CA LEU A 318 -25.63 29.83 -13.30
C LEU A 318 -26.45 29.60 -14.56
N ARG A 319 -25.81 29.56 -15.73
CA ARG A 319 -26.48 29.25 -17.01
C ARG A 319 -27.08 27.85 -17.02
N PHE A 320 -26.33 26.84 -16.57
CA PHE A 320 -26.82 25.48 -16.46
C PHE A 320 -28.06 25.36 -15.54
N LEU A 321 -27.95 25.85 -14.29
CA LEU A 321 -29.03 25.73 -13.30
C LEU A 321 -30.27 26.58 -13.63
N SER A 322 -30.10 27.69 -14.35
CA SER A 322 -31.20 28.60 -14.71
C SER A 322 -31.86 28.28 -16.06
N ALA A 323 -31.32 27.32 -16.82
CA ALA A 323 -31.62 27.09 -18.24
C ALA A 323 -31.40 28.37 -19.09
N ASN A 324 -30.17 28.91 -19.01
CA ASN A 324 -29.67 30.11 -19.70
C ASN A 324 -30.43 31.42 -19.38
N LYS A 325 -31.00 31.55 -18.18
CA LYS A 325 -31.73 32.77 -17.74
C LYS A 325 -30.91 33.69 -16.82
N LEU A 326 -29.86 33.15 -16.20
CA LEU A 326 -28.91 33.86 -15.35
C LEU A 326 -27.50 33.55 -15.84
N GLY A 327 -26.62 34.55 -15.86
CA GLY A 327 -25.17 34.41 -16.04
C GLY A 327 -24.42 35.12 -14.92
N ALA A 328 -23.08 35.09 -14.94
CA ALA A 328 -22.28 35.72 -13.88
C ALA A 328 -22.50 37.25 -13.80
N ASP A 329 -22.80 37.89 -14.93
CA ASP A 329 -23.06 39.33 -15.05
C ASP A 329 -24.52 39.73 -14.77
N THR A 330 -25.39 38.78 -14.37
CA THR A 330 -26.75 39.10 -13.95
C THR A 330 -26.74 39.59 -12.50
N GLU A 331 -27.31 40.78 -12.26
CA GLU A 331 -27.54 41.33 -10.92
C GLU A 331 -28.35 40.33 -10.07
N LEU A 332 -27.86 40.02 -8.86
CA LEU A 332 -28.55 39.09 -7.97
C LEU A 332 -29.58 39.86 -7.12
N PRO A 333 -30.87 39.44 -7.12
CA PRO A 333 -31.92 40.16 -6.39
C PRO A 333 -31.61 40.36 -4.91
N GLY A 334 -31.50 41.62 -4.48
CA GLY A 334 -31.21 42.02 -3.10
C GLY A 334 -29.72 42.14 -2.75
N PHE A 335 -28.82 42.08 -3.73
CA PHE A 335 -27.37 42.31 -3.54
C PHE A 335 -26.85 43.58 -4.24
N ASP A 336 -27.63 44.19 -5.15
CA ASP A 336 -27.26 45.33 -6.01
C ASP A 336 -25.92 45.15 -6.77
N LEU A 337 -25.51 43.88 -6.95
CA LEU A 337 -24.25 43.43 -7.53
C LEU A 337 -24.45 42.15 -8.34
N SER A 338 -23.61 41.95 -9.36
CA SER A 338 -23.56 40.70 -10.12
C SER A 338 -22.82 39.59 -9.36
N ALA A 339 -23.06 38.33 -9.75
CA ALA A 339 -22.29 37.20 -9.22
C ALA A 339 -20.78 37.32 -9.53
N ARG A 340 -20.41 37.94 -10.65
CA ARG A 340 -19.02 38.23 -11.02
C ARG A 340 -18.36 39.21 -10.04
N GLU A 341 -19.10 40.19 -9.52
CA GLU A 341 -18.56 41.20 -8.60
C GLU A 341 -18.39 40.67 -7.17
N LEU A 342 -19.37 39.92 -6.67
CA LEU A 342 -19.30 39.26 -5.36
C LEU A 342 -18.15 38.26 -5.24
N LEU A 343 -17.55 37.84 -6.35
CA LEU A 343 -16.45 36.86 -6.41
C LEU A 343 -15.07 37.47 -6.67
N LYS A 344 -14.93 38.80 -6.66
CA LYS A 344 -13.63 39.49 -6.79
C LYS A 344 -12.80 39.53 -5.49
N PHE A 345 -13.33 39.11 -4.34
CA PHE A 345 -12.58 39.13 -3.09
C PHE A 345 -11.29 38.27 -3.02
N PRO A 346 -11.10 37.18 -3.80
CA PRO A 346 -9.87 36.39 -3.81
C PRO A 346 -8.68 37.08 -4.48
N SER A 347 -7.52 37.00 -3.81
CA SER A 347 -6.21 37.38 -4.38
C SER A 347 -5.49 36.26 -5.16
N GLY A 348 -6.09 35.07 -5.28
CA GLY A 348 -5.46 33.89 -5.89
C GLY A 348 -4.47 33.12 -4.98
N ASP A 349 -4.12 33.65 -3.80
CA ASP A 349 -3.33 32.96 -2.77
C ASP A 349 -4.21 32.12 -1.82
N PHE A 350 -3.85 30.84 -1.65
CA PHE A 350 -4.54 29.83 -0.84
C PHE A 350 -3.57 29.04 0.04
N VAL A 351 -4.08 28.54 1.16
CA VAL A 351 -3.41 27.55 2.01
C VAL A 351 -4.39 26.47 2.50
N LEU A 352 -3.89 25.27 2.78
CA LEU A 352 -4.70 24.15 3.27
C LEU A 352 -3.93 23.34 4.34
N ALA A 353 -4.67 22.76 5.28
CA ALA A 353 -4.20 21.75 6.24
C ALA A 353 -5.24 20.63 6.37
N GLY A 354 -4.82 19.39 6.61
CA GLY A 354 -5.73 18.28 6.91
C GLY A 354 -5.04 16.91 7.00
N GLY A 355 -5.81 15.84 6.80
CA GLY A 355 -5.33 14.45 6.85
C GLY A 355 -5.30 13.82 8.24
N ASN A 356 -5.68 14.58 9.28
CA ASN A 356 -6.13 14.03 10.55
C ASN A 356 -7.62 13.66 10.46
N TYR A 357 -8.06 12.74 11.31
CA TYR A 357 -9.44 12.28 11.38
C TYR A 357 -9.90 12.14 12.83
N ARG A 358 -11.20 12.37 13.06
CA ARG A 358 -11.88 12.02 14.32
C ARG A 358 -12.82 10.84 14.10
N ASN A 359 -13.12 10.11 15.16
CA ASN A 359 -14.26 9.19 15.20
C ASN A 359 -15.48 9.92 15.76
N GLU A 360 -16.65 9.68 15.18
CA GLU A 360 -17.91 10.33 15.48
C GLU A 360 -19.03 9.29 15.50
N LEU A 361 -19.77 9.20 16.62
CA LEU A 361 -20.81 8.18 16.81
C LEU A 361 -22.15 8.67 16.26
N VAL A 362 -22.48 8.25 15.05
CA VAL A 362 -23.76 8.56 14.39
C VAL A 362 -24.78 7.50 14.75
N SER A 363 -25.79 7.88 15.54
CA SER A 363 -26.94 7.02 15.84
C SER A 363 -27.91 6.95 14.66
N LEU A 364 -28.08 5.76 14.10
CA LEU A 364 -29.08 5.45 13.09
C LEU A 364 -30.52 5.56 13.67
N PRO A 365 -31.54 5.74 12.82
CA PRO A 365 -32.95 5.66 13.22
C PRO A 365 -33.35 4.31 13.85
N THR A 366 -32.53 3.26 13.70
CA THR A 366 -32.69 1.95 14.35
C THR A 366 -32.19 1.91 15.80
N GLY A 367 -31.62 3.00 16.33
CA GLY A 367 -31.00 3.06 17.65
C GLY A 367 -29.58 2.51 17.71
N GLN A 368 -29.02 2.03 16.60
CA GLN A 368 -27.62 1.59 16.51
C GLN A 368 -26.70 2.76 16.22
N SER A 369 -25.67 2.96 17.05
CA SER A 369 -24.60 3.94 16.77
C SER A 369 -23.49 3.33 15.92
N ILE A 370 -23.14 3.99 14.82
CA ILE A 370 -22.02 3.64 13.95
C ILE A 370 -20.89 4.66 14.13
N ALA A 371 -19.67 4.17 14.28
CA ALA A 371 -18.45 4.96 14.24
C ALA A 371 -18.16 5.44 12.81
N THR A 372 -18.28 6.75 12.57
CA THR A 372 -17.94 7.38 11.29
C THR A 372 -16.64 8.18 11.38
N LEU A 373 -15.82 8.09 10.34
CA LEU A 373 -14.55 8.80 10.21
C LEU A 373 -14.75 10.17 9.57
N THR A 374 -14.72 11.23 10.39
CA THR A 374 -14.86 12.61 9.90
C THR A 374 -13.47 13.24 9.75
N PRO A 375 -13.10 13.77 8.56
CA PRO A 375 -11.80 14.39 8.34
C PRO A 375 -11.69 15.74 9.04
N ILE A 376 -10.54 15.99 9.67
CA ILE A 376 -10.16 17.28 10.27
C ILE A 376 -9.34 18.04 9.22
N TRP A 377 -9.78 19.25 8.87
CA TRP A 377 -9.16 20.08 7.85
C TRP A 377 -9.42 21.58 8.04
N ALA A 378 -8.62 22.39 7.35
CA ALA A 378 -8.76 23.83 7.22
C ALA A 378 -8.32 24.27 5.81
N THR A 379 -9.05 25.20 5.21
CA THR A 379 -8.61 25.93 4.01
C THR A 379 -8.68 27.43 4.28
N GLY A 380 -7.69 28.17 3.79
CA GLY A 380 -7.56 29.61 3.94
C GLY A 380 -7.33 30.27 2.59
N ILE A 381 -7.94 31.43 2.38
CA ILE A 381 -7.82 32.26 1.19
C ILE A 381 -7.41 33.68 1.59
N LYS A 382 -6.42 34.25 0.91
CA LYS A 382 -5.99 35.65 1.10
C LYS A 382 -6.93 36.59 0.33
N ILE A 383 -7.38 37.64 0.99
CA ILE A 383 -8.35 38.60 0.45
C ILE A 383 -7.63 39.78 -0.20
N SER A 384 -8.03 40.16 -1.41
CA SER A 384 -7.64 41.42 -2.07
C SER A 384 -8.69 42.52 -1.92
N HIS A 385 -9.98 42.16 -1.97
CA HIS A 385 -11.10 43.10 -1.82
C HIS A 385 -12.00 42.76 -0.61
N PRO A 386 -11.69 43.26 0.60
CA PRO A 386 -12.45 42.94 1.83
C PRO A 386 -13.90 43.42 1.88
N LEU A 387 -14.26 44.42 1.07
CA LEU A 387 -15.64 44.91 0.98
C LEU A 387 -16.55 43.88 0.30
N ALA A 388 -16.15 43.38 -0.87
CA ALA A 388 -16.88 42.35 -1.62
C ALA A 388 -17.11 41.06 -0.80
N LEU A 389 -16.14 40.65 0.03
CA LEU A 389 -16.36 39.53 0.96
C LEU A 389 -17.40 39.86 2.03
N ARG A 390 -17.40 41.08 2.59
CA ARG A 390 -18.40 41.49 3.60
C ARG A 390 -19.80 41.56 2.99
N GLU A 391 -19.93 42.04 1.76
CA GLU A 391 -21.19 42.10 1.01
C GLU A 391 -21.72 40.69 0.69
N LEU A 392 -20.84 39.80 0.20
CA LEU A 392 -21.15 38.37 0.00
C LEU A 392 -21.62 37.72 1.31
N ILE A 393 -20.87 37.84 2.41
CA ILE A 393 -21.24 37.28 3.72
C ILE A 393 -22.56 37.88 4.21
N ALA A 394 -22.77 39.20 4.05
CA ALA A 394 -23.99 39.88 4.49
C ALA A 394 -25.22 39.31 3.79
N GLY A 395 -25.24 39.27 2.45
CA GLY A 395 -26.37 38.71 1.70
C GLY A 395 -26.56 37.20 1.92
N MET A 396 -25.47 36.43 2.03
CA MET A 396 -25.50 35.00 2.40
C MET A 396 -25.96 34.75 3.84
N SER A 397 -26.06 35.79 4.69
CA SER A 397 -26.64 35.73 6.03
C SER A 397 -28.07 36.28 6.09
N ALA A 398 -28.44 37.22 5.21
CA ALA A 398 -29.79 37.75 5.06
C ALA A 398 -30.75 36.67 4.52
N GLY A 399 -30.29 35.88 3.55
CA GLY A 399 -30.85 34.56 3.30
C GLY A 399 -30.42 33.60 4.41
N MET A 400 -31.36 33.05 5.19
CA MET A 400 -31.10 32.26 6.42
C MET A 400 -30.48 30.86 6.19
N GLY A 401 -29.66 30.69 5.15
CA GLY A 401 -29.08 29.42 4.71
C GLY A 401 -27.64 29.17 5.18
N LEU A 402 -26.67 30.00 4.77
CA LEU A 402 -25.26 29.58 4.75
C LEU A 402 -24.70 29.20 6.13
N SER A 403 -24.87 30.07 7.14
CA SER A 403 -24.31 29.81 8.48
C SER A 403 -24.92 28.57 9.12
N SER A 404 -26.23 28.36 8.93
CA SER A 404 -26.96 27.16 9.35
C SER A 404 -26.47 25.90 8.61
N PHE A 405 -26.28 26.00 7.29
CA PHE A 405 -25.77 24.92 6.44
C PHE A 405 -24.33 24.53 6.79
N LEU A 406 -23.40 25.49 6.89
CA LEU A 406 -22.03 25.22 7.31
C LEU A 406 -22.02 24.57 8.70
N ASN A 407 -22.81 25.10 9.65
CA ASN A 407 -22.93 24.50 10.97
C ASN A 407 -23.52 23.07 10.96
N SER A 408 -24.45 22.75 10.04
CA SER A 408 -25.00 21.38 9.90
C SER A 408 -24.03 20.42 9.24
N GLN A 409 -23.18 20.91 8.34
CA GLN A 409 -22.01 20.19 7.81
C GLN A 409 -20.80 20.24 8.78
N GLN A 410 -20.99 20.81 9.98
CA GLN A 410 -19.98 21.02 11.03
C GLN A 410 -18.76 21.85 10.63
N LEU A 411 -18.87 22.63 9.56
CA LEU A 411 -17.86 23.60 9.12
C LEU A 411 -18.06 24.94 9.82
N ARG A 412 -16.95 25.63 10.07
CA ARG A 412 -16.90 26.99 10.63
C ARG A 412 -16.18 27.91 9.65
N MET A 413 -16.85 28.99 9.28
CA MET A 413 -16.26 30.10 8.53
C MET A 413 -15.69 31.13 9.50
N ASN A 414 -14.47 31.59 9.26
CA ASN A 414 -13.83 32.70 9.95
C ASN A 414 -13.33 33.71 8.91
N HIS A 415 -13.38 35.00 9.22
CA HIS A 415 -12.79 36.03 8.37
C HIS A 415 -12.06 37.08 9.21
N PHE A 416 -11.02 37.65 8.61
CA PHE A 416 -10.12 38.66 9.16
C PHE A 416 -9.98 39.78 8.11
N GLU A 417 -9.03 40.70 8.28
CA GLU A 417 -8.82 41.80 7.34
C GLU A 417 -8.14 41.34 6.03
N GLU A 418 -7.10 40.50 6.14
CA GLU A 418 -6.31 39.99 5.00
C GLU A 418 -6.67 38.56 4.57
N SER A 419 -7.54 37.84 5.31
CA SER A 419 -7.83 36.42 5.03
C SER A 419 -9.21 35.94 5.45
N ALA A 420 -9.73 34.92 4.75
CA ALA A 420 -10.90 34.14 5.14
C ALA A 420 -10.55 32.65 5.20
N TRP A 421 -11.27 31.91 6.03
CA TRP A 421 -11.01 30.49 6.31
C TRP A 421 -12.30 29.69 6.43
N ILE A 422 -12.30 28.46 5.91
CA ILE A 422 -13.32 27.45 6.16
C ILE A 422 -12.63 26.26 6.84
N THR A 423 -13.19 25.83 7.98
CA THR A 423 -12.47 25.00 8.95
C THR A 423 -13.40 23.95 9.57
N SER A 424 -12.85 22.78 9.89
CA SER A 424 -13.44 21.87 10.89
C SER A 424 -13.42 22.51 12.29
N PRO A 425 -14.28 22.10 13.24
CA PRO A 425 -14.44 22.79 14.53
C PRO A 425 -13.16 22.85 15.37
N GLU A 426 -12.26 21.89 15.20
CA GLU A 426 -10.99 21.75 15.91
C GLU A 426 -10.04 22.89 15.50
N TYR A 427 -9.65 22.91 14.22
CA TYR A 427 -8.76 23.93 13.65
C TYR A 427 -9.39 25.33 13.62
N SER A 428 -10.72 25.44 13.66
CA SER A 428 -11.40 26.73 13.82
C SER A 428 -10.99 27.47 15.10
N ARG A 429 -10.57 26.78 16.17
CA ARG A 429 -10.11 27.43 17.41
C ARG A 429 -8.72 28.04 17.26
N GLU A 430 -7.81 27.31 16.62
CA GLU A 430 -6.42 27.71 16.42
C GLU A 430 -6.32 28.90 15.46
N ILE A 431 -7.03 28.83 14.34
CA ILE A 431 -7.07 29.89 13.32
C ILE A 431 -7.67 31.19 13.90
N LYS A 432 -8.67 31.12 14.79
CA LYS A 432 -9.20 32.28 15.52
C LYS A 432 -8.18 32.96 16.46
N LEU A 433 -7.18 32.23 16.94
CA LEU A 433 -6.12 32.77 17.81
C LEU A 433 -4.89 33.25 17.03
N GLY A 434 -4.85 33.02 15.71
CA GLY A 434 -3.72 33.35 14.83
C GLY A 434 -2.41 32.60 15.13
N ASN A 435 -2.42 31.70 16.11
CA ASN A 435 -1.26 30.96 16.62
C ASN A 435 -1.69 29.49 16.81
N PRO A 436 -1.19 28.55 15.98
CA PRO A 436 -1.50 27.12 16.14
C PRO A 436 -0.80 26.53 17.37
N ILE A 437 -1.42 25.51 17.98
CA ILE A 437 -0.96 24.82 19.19
C ILE A 437 0.41 24.17 18.96
N LYS A 438 0.64 23.68 17.74
CA LYS A 438 1.94 23.27 17.23
C LYS A 438 2.22 24.07 15.95
N PRO A 439 3.24 24.93 15.88
CA PRO A 439 3.59 25.62 14.64
C PRO A 439 4.23 24.67 13.62
N LEU A 440 4.12 24.98 12.33
CA LEU A 440 4.82 24.23 11.30
C LEU A 440 6.34 24.26 11.50
N SER A 441 6.99 23.14 11.19
CA SER A 441 8.46 23.03 11.20
C SER A 441 9.09 24.02 10.22
N PHE A 442 10.36 24.37 10.45
CA PHE A 442 11.10 25.28 9.58
C PHE A 442 11.08 24.83 8.12
N ASP A 443 11.29 23.53 7.86
CA ASP A 443 11.30 22.99 6.50
C ASP A 443 9.92 23.03 5.85
N ARG A 444 8.82 22.74 6.57
CA ARG A 444 7.46 22.86 6.01
C ARG A 444 7.12 24.31 5.66
N ARG A 445 7.49 25.29 6.51
CA ARG A 445 7.27 26.72 6.21
C ARG A 445 8.15 27.20 5.06
N LYS A 446 9.42 26.80 5.02
CA LYS A 446 10.36 27.10 3.92
C LYS A 446 9.93 26.45 2.61
N LEU A 447 9.32 25.27 2.67
CA LEU A 447 8.72 24.57 1.53
C LEU A 447 7.55 25.38 0.94
N LEU A 448 6.57 25.74 1.78
CA LEU A 448 5.36 26.47 1.39
C LEU A 448 5.62 27.93 0.95
N ASN A 449 6.48 28.68 1.63
CA ASN A 449 6.65 30.12 1.36
C ASN A 449 7.55 30.46 0.17
N ASN A 450 8.32 29.51 -0.39
CA ASN A 450 9.23 29.76 -1.51
C ASN A 450 8.65 29.42 -2.91
N HIS A 451 7.42 28.90 -2.98
CA HIS A 451 6.84 28.31 -4.21
C HIS A 451 5.33 28.59 -4.32
N ASN A 452 4.85 28.89 -5.52
CA ASN A 452 3.44 29.24 -5.75
C ASN A 452 2.49 28.08 -5.42
N PHE A 453 2.78 26.91 -5.96
CA PHE A 453 2.21 25.64 -5.50
C PHE A 453 3.19 25.06 -4.47
N ALA A 454 2.69 24.52 -3.36
CA ALA A 454 3.40 23.62 -2.47
C ALA A 454 2.44 22.72 -1.71
N LEU A 455 2.87 21.51 -1.37
CA LEU A 455 2.12 20.57 -0.54
C LEU A 455 3.12 19.67 0.20
N ASP A 456 2.80 19.26 1.42
CA ASP A 456 3.66 18.39 2.22
C ASP A 456 2.82 17.42 3.02
N PHE A 457 2.92 16.15 2.66
CA PHE A 457 2.15 15.05 3.22
C PHE A 457 3.06 14.09 3.99
N ASN A 458 2.72 13.80 5.23
CA ASN A 458 3.31 12.76 6.05
C ASN A 458 2.38 11.53 6.06
N PRO A 459 2.66 10.49 5.25
CA PRO A 459 1.77 9.34 5.09
C PRO A 459 1.58 8.58 6.40
N ALA A 460 2.67 8.30 7.12
CA ALA A 460 2.65 7.59 8.39
C ALA A 460 1.83 8.33 9.48
N ALA A 461 1.88 9.67 9.53
CA ALA A 461 1.07 10.44 10.47
C ALA A 461 -0.44 10.34 10.16
N ALA A 462 -0.82 10.43 8.87
CA ALA A 462 -2.21 10.23 8.45
C ALA A 462 -2.70 8.80 8.74
N ALA A 463 -1.86 7.79 8.49
CA ALA A 463 -2.15 6.40 8.80
C ALA A 463 -2.36 6.16 10.31
N ARG A 464 -1.55 6.81 11.17
CA ARG A 464 -1.71 6.74 12.62
C ARG A 464 -2.99 7.43 13.10
N SER A 465 -3.35 8.61 12.56
CA SER A 465 -4.63 9.27 12.87
C SER A 465 -5.83 8.40 12.46
N LEU A 466 -5.79 7.83 11.24
CA LEU A 466 -6.79 6.88 10.75
C LEU A 466 -6.94 5.66 11.67
N ARG A 467 -5.84 5.08 12.16
CA ARG A 467 -5.86 3.96 13.12
C ARG A 467 -6.36 4.37 14.51
N GLN A 468 -6.01 5.54 15.00
CA GLN A 468 -6.43 6.03 16.33
C GLN A 468 -7.96 6.14 16.44
N SER A 469 -8.68 6.38 15.34
CA SER A 469 -10.15 6.38 15.30
C SER A 469 -10.79 5.08 15.83
N GLY A 470 -10.13 3.92 15.64
CA GLY A 470 -10.67 2.60 16.00
C GLY A 470 -11.82 2.09 15.12
N GLY A 471 -12.24 2.83 14.08
CA GLY A 471 -13.39 2.49 13.24
C GLY A 471 -13.09 1.72 11.95
N LEU A 472 -11.85 1.29 11.72
CA LEU A 472 -11.43 0.69 10.45
C LEU A 472 -11.58 -0.84 10.44
N SER A 473 -12.09 -1.38 9.33
CA SER A 473 -12.07 -2.81 9.05
C SER A 473 -10.68 -3.33 8.69
N PHE A 474 -10.49 -4.65 8.77
CA PHE A 474 -9.27 -5.33 8.32
C PHE A 474 -8.84 -4.91 6.90
N ASP A 475 -9.77 -4.85 5.93
CA ASP A 475 -9.46 -4.45 4.56
C ASP A 475 -9.07 -2.97 4.43
N GLN A 476 -9.59 -2.10 5.29
CA GLN A 476 -9.18 -0.69 5.31
C GLN A 476 -7.77 -0.54 5.93
N LEU A 477 -7.49 -1.25 7.03
CA LEU A 477 -6.16 -1.34 7.64
C LEU A 477 -5.13 -1.93 6.66
N LYS A 478 -5.48 -2.99 5.93
CA LYS A 478 -4.70 -3.62 4.84
C LYS A 478 -4.36 -2.64 3.71
N ARG A 479 -5.28 -1.71 3.40
CA ARG A 479 -5.11 -0.66 2.38
C ARG A 479 -4.25 0.52 2.84
N ILE A 480 -4.22 0.87 4.13
CA ILE A 480 -3.40 2.00 4.62
C ILE A 480 -1.97 1.61 5.03
N ARG A 481 -1.66 0.32 5.20
CA ARG A 481 -0.31 -0.15 5.63
C ARG A 481 0.86 0.37 4.78
N TRP A 482 0.67 0.63 3.48
CA TRP A 482 1.77 1.16 2.63
C TRP A 482 2.18 2.59 3.00
N LEU A 483 1.32 3.34 3.69
CA LEU A 483 1.65 4.67 4.21
C LEU A 483 2.76 4.60 5.29
N ASP A 484 2.91 3.45 5.98
CA ASP A 484 3.99 3.23 6.96
C ASP A 484 5.36 3.02 6.26
N GLU A 485 5.35 2.56 5.01
CA GLU A 485 6.54 2.36 4.16
C GLU A 485 7.09 3.72 3.64
N CYS A 486 6.34 4.82 3.85
CA CYS A 486 6.62 6.15 3.31
C CYS A 486 6.71 7.23 4.41
N LYS A 487 7.91 7.79 4.60
CA LYS A 487 8.18 8.82 5.62
C LYS A 487 7.58 10.19 5.28
N ASN A 488 7.62 10.61 4.01
CA ASN A 488 7.08 11.90 3.56
C ASN A 488 6.86 11.92 2.04
N LEU A 489 5.84 12.62 1.56
CA LEU A 489 5.65 13.02 0.16
C LEU A 489 5.57 14.54 0.13
N SER A 490 6.63 15.20 -0.35
CA SER A 490 6.59 16.65 -0.56
C SER A 490 6.13 17.00 -1.98
N ILE A 491 5.75 18.26 -2.18
CA ILE A 491 5.28 18.87 -3.41
C ILE A 491 5.59 20.40 -3.40
N ARG A 492 6.05 21.04 -4.49
CA ARG A 492 6.20 22.52 -4.70
C ARG A 492 6.53 22.92 -6.15
N MET A 493 5.75 23.75 -6.85
CA MET A 493 6.07 24.06 -8.25
C MET A 493 7.38 24.86 -8.38
N ASP A 494 8.15 24.60 -9.44
CA ASP A 494 9.42 25.29 -9.70
C ASP A 494 9.23 26.64 -10.45
N LYS A 495 10.33 27.36 -10.69
CA LYS A 495 10.31 28.69 -11.36
C LYS A 495 10.07 28.65 -12.88
N HIS A 496 9.86 27.47 -13.45
CA HIS A 496 9.61 27.21 -14.86
C HIS A 496 8.25 26.52 -15.10
N GLY A 497 7.41 26.42 -14.05
CA GLY A 497 6.12 25.71 -14.11
C GLY A 497 6.25 24.18 -14.09
N VAL A 498 7.45 23.65 -13.82
CA VAL A 498 7.72 22.21 -13.82
C VAL A 498 7.31 21.58 -12.50
N LEU A 499 6.70 20.41 -12.59
CA LEU A 499 6.57 19.48 -11.48
C LEU A 499 7.70 18.41 -11.57
N PHE A 500 8.30 18.02 -10.45
CA PHE A 500 9.38 17.04 -10.20
C PHE A 500 9.12 16.45 -8.84
N GLY A 501 8.64 15.20 -8.65
CA GLY A 501 8.31 14.43 -7.42
C GLY A 501 9.41 14.00 -6.46
N LYS A 502 9.06 13.79 -5.18
CA LYS A 502 9.85 13.04 -4.19
C LYS A 502 9.00 12.47 -3.06
N LEU A 503 8.73 11.17 -3.19
CA LEU A 503 8.34 10.29 -2.10
C LEU A 503 9.62 9.84 -1.37
N ILE A 504 9.67 10.02 -0.05
CA ILE A 504 10.75 9.56 0.83
C ILE A 504 10.29 8.28 1.52
N LEU A 505 11.07 7.21 1.38
CA LEU A 505 10.80 5.90 1.96
C LEU A 505 11.17 5.88 3.45
N SER A 506 10.59 4.95 4.20
CA SER A 506 10.93 4.73 5.61
C SER A 506 12.31 4.05 5.78
N GLN A 507 12.74 3.24 4.80
CA GLN A 507 14.09 2.66 4.72
C GLN A 507 14.93 3.46 3.70
N SER A 508 16.16 3.84 4.06
CA SER A 508 16.98 4.81 3.31
C SER A 508 17.94 4.20 2.27
N ASP A 509 18.14 2.89 2.34
CA ASP A 509 18.98 2.07 1.46
C ASP A 509 18.17 1.48 0.29
N GLN A 510 16.90 1.12 0.53
CA GLN A 510 16.02 0.54 -0.48
C GLN A 510 15.73 1.48 -1.66
N GLN A 511 15.59 0.88 -2.84
CA GLN A 511 15.15 1.57 -4.06
C GLN A 511 13.63 1.74 -4.09
N GLY A 512 13.13 2.87 -4.60
CA GLY A 512 11.70 3.08 -4.86
C GLY A 512 11.07 2.00 -5.75
N TRP A 513 11.78 1.51 -6.78
CA TRP A 513 11.28 0.38 -7.58
C TRP A 513 11.30 -0.96 -6.85
N HIS A 514 12.10 -1.13 -5.79
CA HIS A 514 12.08 -2.34 -4.99
C HIS A 514 10.80 -2.41 -4.17
N VAL A 515 10.49 -1.35 -3.41
CA VAL A 515 9.24 -1.24 -2.62
C VAL A 515 8.00 -1.42 -3.52
N LEU A 516 7.95 -0.72 -4.66
CA LEU A 516 6.82 -0.84 -5.59
C LEU A 516 6.69 -2.25 -6.20
N ALA A 517 7.79 -2.88 -6.62
CA ALA A 517 7.75 -4.24 -7.14
C ALA A 517 7.34 -5.23 -6.04
N ASP A 518 7.94 -5.15 -4.86
CA ASP A 518 7.66 -6.01 -3.71
C ASP A 518 6.19 -5.93 -3.28
N ARG A 519 5.59 -4.72 -3.31
CA ARG A 519 4.16 -4.53 -3.06
C ARG A 519 3.28 -5.11 -4.17
N LEU A 520 3.59 -4.83 -5.44
CA LEU A 520 2.82 -5.34 -6.58
C LEU A 520 2.84 -6.88 -6.65
N GLY A 521 4.00 -7.49 -6.36
CA GLY A 521 4.14 -8.95 -6.27
C GLY A 521 3.25 -9.54 -5.17
N GLN A 522 3.19 -8.90 -3.99
CA GLN A 522 2.30 -9.36 -2.92
C GLN A 522 0.82 -9.21 -3.28
N GLU A 523 0.40 -8.08 -3.85
CA GLU A 523 -1.00 -7.92 -4.27
C GLU A 523 -1.38 -8.95 -5.36
N TRP A 524 -0.46 -9.34 -6.24
CA TRP A 524 -0.69 -10.42 -7.22
C TRP A 524 -0.76 -11.81 -6.57
N ILE A 525 0.09 -12.14 -5.58
CA ILE A 525 -0.05 -13.38 -4.80
C ILE A 525 -1.39 -13.40 -4.06
N ASP A 526 -1.72 -12.34 -3.32
CA ASP A 526 -2.97 -12.21 -2.58
C ASP A 526 -4.20 -12.39 -3.50
N LEU A 527 -4.18 -11.80 -4.71
CA LEU A 527 -5.26 -11.93 -5.69
C LEU A 527 -5.38 -13.34 -6.27
N ILE A 528 -4.26 -14.04 -6.49
CA ILE A 528 -4.25 -15.43 -7.01
C ILE A 528 -4.69 -16.42 -5.92
N ASN A 529 -4.19 -16.26 -4.69
CA ASN A 529 -4.46 -17.16 -3.57
C ASN A 529 -5.72 -16.78 -2.77
N ALA A 530 -6.47 -15.73 -3.15
CA ALA A 530 -7.64 -15.25 -2.42
C ALA A 530 -8.66 -16.35 -2.10
N ARG A 531 -9.01 -17.19 -3.08
CA ARG A 531 -9.94 -18.32 -2.88
C ARG A 531 -9.31 -19.45 -2.06
N LEU A 532 -8.02 -19.72 -2.24
CA LEU A 532 -7.29 -20.76 -1.49
C LEU A 532 -7.27 -20.44 0.01
N PHE A 533 -6.86 -19.22 0.39
CA PHE A 533 -6.89 -18.78 1.78
C PHE A 533 -8.32 -18.72 2.35
N LEU A 534 -9.32 -18.35 1.55
CA LEU A 534 -10.72 -18.32 1.96
C LEU A 534 -11.29 -19.72 2.24
N GLY A 535 -10.98 -20.70 1.39
CA GLY A 535 -11.33 -22.12 1.62
C GLY A 535 -10.70 -22.66 2.89
N ILE A 536 -9.40 -22.44 3.10
CA ILE A 536 -8.69 -22.82 4.34
C ILE A 536 -9.31 -22.14 5.57
N ALA A 537 -9.62 -20.85 5.50
CA ALA A 537 -10.24 -20.12 6.60
C ALA A 537 -11.67 -20.63 6.92
N ARG A 538 -12.39 -21.16 5.93
CA ARG A 538 -13.74 -21.75 6.05
C ARG A 538 -13.76 -23.23 6.39
N ASP A 539 -12.62 -23.90 6.34
CA ASP A 539 -12.51 -25.37 6.40
C ASP A 539 -13.12 -26.10 5.18
N ASP A 540 -13.26 -25.41 4.04
CA ASP A 540 -13.85 -25.94 2.80
C ASP A 540 -12.78 -26.54 1.87
N LEU A 541 -12.65 -27.86 1.93
CA LEU A 541 -11.76 -28.63 1.06
C LEU A 541 -12.10 -28.46 -0.44
N ASN A 542 -13.36 -28.26 -0.82
CA ASN A 542 -13.73 -28.11 -2.23
C ASN A 542 -13.27 -26.75 -2.79
N GLU A 543 -13.44 -25.66 -2.03
CA GLU A 543 -12.89 -24.35 -2.43
C GLU A 543 -11.34 -24.37 -2.48
N VAL A 544 -10.68 -25.17 -1.64
CA VAL A 544 -9.23 -25.45 -1.76
C VAL A 544 -8.89 -26.21 -3.04
N MET A 545 -9.59 -27.32 -3.34
CA MET A 545 -9.37 -28.14 -4.53
C MET A 545 -9.60 -27.36 -5.83
N GLU A 546 -10.69 -26.58 -5.93
CA GLU A 546 -10.93 -25.67 -7.05
C GLU A 546 -9.80 -24.65 -7.22
N SER A 547 -9.34 -24.04 -6.11
CA SER A 547 -8.30 -23.01 -6.15
C SER A 547 -6.96 -23.57 -6.64
N VAL A 548 -6.59 -24.77 -6.19
CA VAL A 548 -5.40 -25.49 -6.67
C VAL A 548 -5.53 -25.85 -8.16
N ALA A 549 -6.70 -26.34 -8.61
CA ALA A 549 -6.96 -26.62 -10.01
C ALA A 549 -6.91 -25.36 -10.91
N MET A 550 -7.26 -24.19 -10.37
CA MET A 550 -7.09 -22.87 -11.03
C MET A 550 -5.64 -22.32 -10.95
N GLY A 551 -4.71 -23.12 -10.42
CA GLY A 551 -3.27 -22.82 -10.35
C GLY A 551 -2.89 -21.84 -9.24
N ALA A 552 -3.54 -21.92 -8.07
CA ALA A 552 -3.09 -21.19 -6.89
C ALA A 552 -1.63 -21.51 -6.52
N LEU A 553 -0.93 -20.53 -5.94
CA LEU A 553 0.48 -20.61 -5.58
C LEU A 553 0.62 -21.22 -4.18
N ILE A 554 0.55 -22.56 -4.08
CA ILE A 554 0.53 -23.30 -2.80
C ILE A 554 1.70 -22.95 -1.87
N ASN A 555 2.88 -22.65 -2.42
CA ASN A 555 4.09 -22.31 -1.67
C ASN A 555 4.40 -20.80 -1.62
N ALA A 556 3.46 -19.93 -2.01
CA ALA A 556 3.64 -18.49 -1.88
C ALA A 556 3.09 -17.99 -0.54
N ASN A 557 3.95 -17.28 0.20
CA ASN A 557 3.58 -16.64 1.46
C ASN A 557 2.69 -15.41 1.20
N ASP A 558 1.77 -15.17 2.13
CA ASP A 558 0.95 -13.96 2.16
C ASP A 558 1.71 -12.76 2.77
N ARG A 559 1.04 -11.61 2.94
CA ARG A 559 1.61 -10.38 3.50
C ARG A 559 1.88 -10.39 5.02
N PHE A 560 1.57 -11.49 5.70
CA PHE A 560 1.99 -11.77 7.08
C PHE A 560 3.10 -12.82 7.12
N GLY A 561 3.55 -13.31 5.97
CA GLY A 561 4.62 -14.28 5.85
C GLY A 561 4.18 -15.73 5.90
N HIS A 562 2.88 -16.04 5.80
CA HIS A 562 2.37 -17.41 5.95
C HIS A 562 1.98 -18.02 4.61
N SER A 563 2.44 -19.24 4.34
CA SER A 563 1.94 -20.02 3.20
C SER A 563 0.56 -20.63 3.51
N PRO A 564 -0.23 -21.01 2.49
CA PRO A 564 -1.43 -21.84 2.64
C PRO A 564 -1.27 -23.03 3.60
N LEU A 565 -0.10 -23.70 3.57
CA LEU A 565 0.19 -24.85 4.41
C LEU A 565 0.39 -24.48 5.89
N HIS A 566 0.92 -23.28 6.21
CA HIS A 566 1.00 -22.79 7.60
C HIS A 566 -0.41 -22.61 8.19
N TYR A 567 -1.32 -21.97 7.44
CA TYR A 567 -2.69 -21.75 7.90
C TYR A 567 -3.48 -23.05 8.04
N ALA A 568 -3.37 -23.97 7.07
CA ALA A 568 -3.97 -25.31 7.16
C ALA A 568 -3.42 -26.08 8.37
N ALA A 569 -2.11 -25.98 8.63
CA ALA A 569 -1.47 -26.67 9.74
C ALA A 569 -1.86 -26.11 11.13
N TYR A 570 -1.95 -24.77 11.27
CA TYR A 570 -2.48 -24.13 12.48
C TYR A 570 -3.96 -24.45 12.72
N ARG A 571 -4.76 -24.58 11.65
CA ARG A 571 -6.20 -24.88 11.72
C ARG A 571 -6.53 -26.37 11.94
N GLY A 572 -5.58 -27.27 11.73
CA GLY A 572 -5.69 -28.68 12.12
C GLY A 572 -6.41 -29.60 11.13
N ASN A 573 -6.88 -29.10 9.98
CA ASN A 573 -7.56 -29.93 9.00
C ASN A 573 -6.58 -30.80 8.22
N ALA A 574 -6.43 -32.04 8.69
CA ALA A 574 -5.60 -33.08 8.10
C ALA A 574 -5.89 -33.34 6.61
N TYR A 575 -7.14 -33.22 6.14
CA TYR A 575 -7.49 -33.45 4.73
C TYR A 575 -7.03 -32.30 3.83
N ILE A 576 -7.13 -31.05 4.29
CA ILE A 576 -6.59 -29.89 3.58
C ILE A 576 -5.06 -29.97 3.53
N VAL A 577 -4.42 -30.35 4.64
CA VAL A 577 -2.95 -30.54 4.70
C VAL A 577 -2.49 -31.64 3.73
N ASP A 578 -3.06 -32.84 3.82
CA ASP A 578 -2.77 -33.98 2.93
C ASP A 578 -2.97 -33.61 1.45
N TYR A 579 -4.07 -32.92 1.12
CA TYR A 579 -4.32 -32.46 -0.24
C TYR A 579 -3.27 -31.46 -0.74
N LEU A 580 -2.87 -30.48 0.08
CA LEU A 580 -1.86 -29.49 -0.31
C LEU A 580 -0.48 -30.11 -0.51
N LEU A 581 -0.04 -31.02 0.38
CA LEU A 581 1.24 -31.73 0.26
C LEU A 581 1.29 -32.54 -1.05
N ARG A 582 0.27 -33.36 -1.31
CA ARG A 582 0.15 -34.17 -2.55
C ARG A 582 0.14 -33.36 -3.86
N HIS A 583 -0.14 -32.06 -3.80
CA HIS A 583 -0.11 -31.15 -4.95
C HIS A 583 1.15 -30.26 -4.98
N GLY A 584 2.21 -30.66 -4.28
CA GLY A 584 3.50 -29.98 -4.27
C GLY A 584 3.64 -28.88 -3.22
N GLY A 585 2.80 -28.89 -2.18
CA GLY A 585 3.01 -28.10 -0.98
C GLY A 585 4.27 -28.53 -0.24
N ASN A 586 5.19 -27.61 0.01
CA ASN A 586 6.47 -27.92 0.66
C ASN A 586 6.32 -27.83 2.20
N PRO A 587 6.46 -28.93 2.97
CA PRO A 587 6.35 -28.91 4.43
C PRO A 587 7.45 -28.09 5.11
N ASN A 588 8.55 -27.79 4.40
CA ASN A 588 9.66 -26.95 4.83
C ASN A 588 9.62 -25.54 4.21
N THR A 589 8.44 -25.07 3.79
CA THR A 589 8.26 -23.66 3.40
C THR A 589 8.52 -22.77 4.61
N ARG A 590 9.52 -21.89 4.54
CA ARG A 590 9.82 -20.93 5.61
C ARG A 590 8.97 -19.66 5.47
N GLY A 591 8.34 -19.27 6.57
CA GLY A 591 7.53 -18.06 6.67
C GLY A 591 8.33 -16.83 7.12
N ASN A 592 7.63 -15.84 7.67
CA ASN A 592 8.27 -14.86 8.55
C ASN A 592 8.88 -15.60 9.78
N HIS A 593 9.91 -15.01 10.37
CA HIS A 593 10.68 -15.61 11.48
C HIS A 593 11.30 -16.98 11.18
N LEU A 594 11.47 -17.31 9.89
CA LEU A 594 11.92 -18.61 9.39
C LEU A 594 11.08 -19.82 9.86
N SER A 595 9.92 -19.56 10.47
CA SER A 595 8.97 -20.56 10.95
C SER A 595 8.49 -21.49 9.82
N THR A 596 8.03 -22.68 10.16
CA THR A 596 7.55 -23.69 9.19
C THR A 596 6.15 -24.17 9.53
N PRO A 597 5.41 -24.80 8.59
CA PRO A 597 4.14 -25.46 8.88
C PRO A 597 4.17 -26.41 10.08
N LEU A 598 5.31 -27.05 10.37
CA LEU A 598 5.47 -27.92 11.55
C LEU A 598 5.43 -27.12 12.87
N HIS A 599 5.99 -25.91 12.90
CA HIS A 599 5.80 -24.96 14.01
C HIS A 599 4.34 -24.52 14.12
N SER A 600 3.67 -24.24 12.99
CA SER A 600 2.25 -23.87 12.98
C SER A 600 1.34 -24.98 13.52
N ALA A 601 1.63 -26.24 13.16
CA ALA A 601 0.94 -27.42 13.67
C ALA A 601 1.13 -27.59 15.19
N ALA A 602 2.37 -27.44 15.66
CA ALA A 602 2.69 -27.45 17.09
C ALA A 602 2.02 -26.28 17.84
N TRP A 603 1.97 -25.07 17.28
CA TRP A 603 1.31 -23.92 17.91
C TRP A 603 -0.22 -24.12 18.04
N GLY A 604 -0.84 -24.65 16.98
CA GLY A 604 -2.26 -25.00 16.90
C GLY A 604 -2.67 -26.24 17.71
N LYS A 605 -1.71 -27.00 18.25
CA LYS A 605 -1.91 -28.25 19.03
C LYS A 605 -2.44 -29.43 18.18
N ASN A 606 -2.07 -29.51 16.90
CA ASN A 606 -2.68 -30.41 15.91
C ASN A 606 -1.84 -31.68 15.64
N GLN A 607 -1.89 -32.67 16.54
CA GLN A 607 -1.11 -33.91 16.47
C GLN A 607 -1.17 -34.63 15.09
N LYS A 608 -2.36 -34.89 14.52
CA LYS A 608 -2.44 -35.60 13.22
C LYS A 608 -1.87 -34.78 12.04
N VAL A 609 -1.82 -33.45 12.15
CA VAL A 609 -1.11 -32.60 11.17
C VAL A 609 0.40 -32.70 11.37
N VAL A 610 0.89 -32.70 12.62
CA VAL A 610 2.31 -32.92 12.94
C VAL A 610 2.79 -34.23 12.31
N GLU A 611 2.04 -35.31 12.51
CA GLU A 611 2.31 -36.61 11.87
C GLU A 611 2.36 -36.51 10.34
N LEU A 612 1.35 -35.93 9.67
CA LEU A 612 1.33 -35.81 8.21
C LEU A 612 2.49 -34.98 7.64
N LEU A 613 2.88 -33.90 8.32
CA LEU A 613 4.02 -33.08 7.90
C LEU A 613 5.35 -33.83 8.05
N LEU A 614 5.50 -34.64 9.10
CA LEU A 614 6.67 -35.48 9.33
C LEU A 614 6.73 -36.67 8.36
N GLU A 615 5.57 -37.27 8.04
CA GLU A 615 5.40 -38.31 7.01
C GLU A 615 5.83 -37.80 5.61
N ASP A 616 5.59 -36.51 5.28
CA ASP A 616 6.00 -35.86 4.02
C ASP A 616 7.41 -35.23 4.07
N GLY A 617 8.16 -35.40 5.18
CA GLY A 617 9.56 -34.99 5.28
C GLY A 617 9.82 -33.57 5.82
N ALA A 618 9.00 -33.09 6.75
CA ALA A 618 9.31 -31.89 7.53
C ALA A 618 10.63 -32.03 8.32
N GLU A 619 11.44 -30.98 8.32
CA GLU A 619 12.65 -30.81 9.12
C GLU A 619 12.28 -30.81 10.62
N VAL A 620 12.54 -31.94 11.30
CA VAL A 620 12.19 -32.18 12.72
C VAL A 620 12.69 -31.07 13.65
N ASP A 621 13.97 -30.71 13.49
CA ASP A 621 14.66 -29.63 14.22
C ASP A 621 14.82 -28.37 13.35
N ALA A 622 13.84 -28.05 12.49
CA ALA A 622 13.80 -26.77 11.78
C ALA A 622 13.91 -25.62 12.78
N GLN A 623 14.79 -24.65 12.54
CA GLN A 623 14.94 -23.48 13.41
C GLN A 623 14.28 -22.22 12.85
N THR A 624 13.68 -21.44 13.75
CA THR A 624 13.29 -20.03 13.53
C THR A 624 14.52 -19.10 13.53
N ASP A 625 14.34 -17.81 13.25
CA ASP A 625 15.36 -16.78 13.51
C ASP A 625 15.64 -16.54 15.01
N GLU A 626 14.75 -17.04 15.88
CA GLU A 626 14.93 -17.14 17.34
C GLU A 626 15.61 -18.46 17.78
N HIS A 627 16.04 -19.33 16.83
CA HIS A 627 16.54 -20.71 17.06
C HIS A 627 15.54 -21.69 17.70
N GLU A 628 14.27 -21.31 17.90
CA GLU A 628 13.23 -22.22 18.37
C GLU A 628 13.02 -23.37 17.37
N THR A 629 12.72 -24.56 17.89
CA THR A 629 12.35 -25.74 17.09
C THR A 629 10.92 -26.19 17.39
N PRO A 630 10.29 -27.05 16.55
CA PRO A 630 8.94 -27.54 16.77
C PRO A 630 8.74 -28.25 18.11
N ILE A 631 9.76 -28.92 18.64
CA ILE A 631 9.70 -29.55 19.97
C ILE A 631 9.68 -28.50 21.10
N MET A 632 10.36 -27.35 20.93
CA MET A 632 10.26 -26.22 21.85
C MET A 632 8.85 -25.61 21.81
N THR A 633 8.30 -25.38 20.61
CA THR A 633 6.92 -24.89 20.44
C THR A 633 5.88 -25.84 21.07
N ALA A 634 5.99 -27.14 20.80
CA ALA A 634 5.11 -28.16 21.36
C ALA A 634 5.20 -28.23 22.89
N THR A 635 6.42 -28.08 23.43
CA THR A 635 6.71 -28.06 24.87
C THR A 635 6.08 -26.87 25.57
N LEU A 636 6.29 -25.65 25.06
CA LEU A 636 5.70 -24.42 25.59
C LEU A 636 4.16 -24.47 25.54
N ARG A 637 3.59 -25.03 24.48
CA ARG A 637 2.15 -25.24 24.32
C ARG A 637 1.62 -26.47 25.07
N GLY A 638 2.48 -27.18 25.83
CA GLY A 638 2.14 -28.21 26.79
C GLY A 638 1.79 -29.59 26.22
N GLN A 639 2.12 -29.90 24.97
CA GLN A 639 1.71 -31.13 24.29
C GLN A 639 2.66 -32.30 24.59
N VAL A 640 2.19 -33.28 25.36
CA VAL A 640 2.98 -34.48 25.68
C VAL A 640 3.15 -35.39 24.47
N GLU A 641 2.05 -35.70 23.78
CA GLU A 641 2.01 -36.62 22.63
C GLU A 641 2.86 -36.12 21.45
N THR A 642 2.77 -34.81 21.13
CA THR A 642 3.56 -34.16 20.10
C THR A 642 5.06 -34.17 20.44
N VAL A 643 5.43 -33.92 21.70
CA VAL A 643 6.82 -33.99 22.17
C VAL A 643 7.35 -35.44 22.10
N GLU A 644 6.56 -36.42 22.55
CA GLU A 644 6.91 -37.84 22.47
C GLU A 644 7.06 -38.31 21.01
N THR A 645 6.24 -37.80 20.09
CA THR A 645 6.33 -38.05 18.64
C THR A 645 7.62 -37.48 18.04
N LEU A 646 7.95 -36.22 18.34
CA LEU A 646 9.16 -35.55 17.83
C LEU A 646 10.44 -36.22 18.38
N LEU A 647 10.46 -36.58 19.67
CA LEU A 647 11.57 -37.33 20.26
C LEU A 647 11.75 -38.74 19.65
N ALA A 648 10.64 -39.42 19.31
CA ALA A 648 10.71 -40.71 18.61
C ALA A 648 11.28 -40.60 17.19
N LEU A 649 11.21 -39.40 16.59
CA LEU A 649 11.84 -39.05 15.30
C LEU A 649 13.17 -38.29 15.46
N SER A 650 13.81 -38.44 16.63
CA SER A 650 15.16 -37.95 16.95
C SER A 650 15.33 -36.42 17.07
N ALA A 651 14.25 -35.68 17.36
CA ALA A 651 14.36 -34.27 17.75
C ALA A 651 15.32 -34.07 18.95
N ASP A 652 16.09 -32.99 18.97
CA ASP A 652 17.10 -32.77 20.01
C ASP A 652 16.46 -32.44 21.38
N PRO A 653 16.59 -33.30 22.43
CA PRO A 653 16.11 -33.01 23.77
C PRO A 653 16.92 -31.90 24.48
N HIS A 654 18.01 -31.43 23.88
CA HIS A 654 18.91 -30.41 24.42
C HIS A 654 18.90 -29.09 23.62
N ALA A 655 17.97 -28.94 22.67
CA ALA A 655 17.75 -27.71 21.92
C ALA A 655 17.56 -26.48 22.83
N VAL A 656 18.08 -25.34 22.38
CA VAL A 656 17.99 -24.03 23.04
C VAL A 656 17.71 -22.91 22.05
N ASP A 657 16.99 -21.88 22.50
CA ASP A 657 16.68 -20.67 21.73
C ASP A 657 17.90 -19.71 21.66
N LYS A 658 17.77 -18.61 20.93
CA LYS A 658 18.77 -17.53 20.85
C LYS A 658 19.09 -16.86 22.21
N TYR A 659 18.31 -17.12 23.25
CA TYR A 659 18.45 -16.56 24.59
C TYR A 659 19.09 -17.54 25.60
N GLY A 660 19.10 -18.85 25.30
CA GLY A 660 19.62 -19.94 26.12
C GLY A 660 18.57 -20.77 26.87
N SER A 661 17.27 -20.59 26.60
CA SER A 661 16.17 -21.32 27.27
C SER A 661 16.02 -22.72 26.69
N ASN A 662 15.83 -23.74 27.55
CA ASN A 662 15.75 -25.14 27.12
C ASN A 662 14.37 -25.78 27.38
N LEU A 663 14.20 -27.04 26.93
CA LEU A 663 12.93 -27.77 27.08
C LEU A 663 12.43 -27.95 28.53
N MET A 664 13.31 -27.96 29.53
CA MET A 664 12.93 -27.97 30.94
C MET A 664 12.33 -26.62 31.38
N ASP A 665 12.94 -25.52 30.94
CA ASP A 665 12.49 -24.16 31.27
C ASP A 665 11.12 -23.89 30.60
N LEU A 666 10.96 -24.29 29.33
CA LEU A 666 9.69 -24.24 28.60
C LEU A 666 8.61 -25.20 29.16
N ALA A 667 9.00 -26.37 29.69
CA ALA A 667 8.08 -27.25 30.40
C ALA A 667 7.61 -26.65 31.74
N GLY A 668 8.44 -25.80 32.36
CA GLY A 668 8.05 -24.92 33.46
C GLY A 668 7.00 -23.90 33.02
N ALA A 669 7.25 -23.17 31.93
CA ALA A 669 6.34 -22.15 31.38
C ALA A 669 4.99 -22.72 30.88
N SER A 670 4.94 -23.96 30.38
CA SER A 670 3.68 -24.65 30.08
C SER A 670 2.96 -25.20 31.32
N GLY A 671 3.64 -25.18 32.48
CA GLY A 671 3.19 -25.77 33.73
C GLY A 671 2.99 -27.28 33.70
N ASN A 672 3.41 -27.99 32.65
CA ASN A 672 3.08 -29.39 32.43
C ASN A 672 4.07 -30.33 33.16
N LYS A 673 3.66 -30.82 34.34
CA LYS A 673 4.44 -31.75 35.18
C LYS A 673 4.81 -33.07 34.47
N LYS A 674 4.11 -33.52 33.42
CA LYS A 674 4.53 -34.70 32.64
C LYS A 674 5.77 -34.41 31.80
N LEU A 675 5.81 -33.27 31.11
CA LEU A 675 6.98 -32.83 30.33
C LEU A 675 8.21 -32.65 31.22
N VAL A 676 8.04 -32.01 32.39
CA VAL A 676 9.11 -31.89 33.40
C VAL A 676 9.66 -33.26 33.84
N GLN A 677 8.79 -34.26 34.01
CA GLN A 677 9.23 -35.63 34.33
C GLN A 677 9.90 -36.35 33.15
N LEU A 678 9.45 -36.10 31.91
CA LEU A 678 10.06 -36.64 30.69
C LEU A 678 11.47 -36.10 30.49
N PHE A 679 11.63 -34.77 30.46
CA PHE A 679 12.92 -34.12 30.27
C PHE A 679 13.89 -34.39 31.43
N LYS A 680 13.40 -34.59 32.66
CA LYS A 680 14.23 -35.04 33.79
C LYS A 680 14.78 -36.47 33.59
N LYS A 681 14.04 -37.37 32.95
CA LYS A 681 14.55 -38.72 32.57
C LYS A 681 15.59 -38.64 31.44
N LEU A 682 15.42 -37.69 30.53
CA LEU A 682 16.33 -37.43 29.40
C LEU A 682 17.56 -36.58 29.79
N GLY A 683 17.75 -36.28 31.08
CA GLY A 683 18.93 -35.55 31.57
C GLY A 683 18.97 -34.06 31.24
N VAL A 684 17.86 -33.47 30.75
CA VAL A 684 17.79 -32.04 30.42
C VAL A 684 18.01 -31.21 31.69
N LYS A 685 18.93 -30.24 31.59
CA LYS A 685 19.37 -29.41 32.72
C LYS A 685 18.24 -28.49 33.21
N VAL A 686 17.91 -28.57 34.50
CA VAL A 686 17.17 -27.50 35.20
C VAL A 686 18.11 -26.30 35.35
N SER A 687 17.90 -25.23 34.56
CA SER A 687 18.67 -23.99 34.70
C SER A 687 18.04 -23.08 35.76
N TYR A 688 16.72 -22.93 35.74
CA TYR A 688 15.99 -21.96 36.57
C TYR A 688 14.95 -22.64 37.49
N PRO A 689 15.38 -23.17 38.66
CA PRO A 689 14.53 -24.01 39.51
C PRO A 689 13.37 -23.23 40.16
N LEU A 690 13.54 -21.94 40.42
CA LEU A 690 12.49 -21.08 41.00
C LEU A 690 11.36 -20.86 39.99
N HIS A 691 11.69 -20.59 38.73
CA HIS A 691 10.77 -20.45 37.60
C HIS A 691 10.03 -21.75 37.30
N LEU A 692 10.75 -22.87 37.28
CA LEU A 692 10.17 -24.22 37.14
C LEU A 692 9.16 -24.52 38.26
N ALA A 693 9.48 -24.17 39.50
CA ALA A 693 8.56 -24.32 40.63
C ALA A 693 7.33 -23.40 40.50
N ALA A 694 7.50 -22.17 40.01
CA ALA A 694 6.41 -21.21 39.83
C ALA A 694 5.40 -21.66 38.76
N GLY A 695 5.86 -21.97 37.54
CA GLY A 695 5.00 -22.42 36.44
C GLY A 695 4.33 -23.79 36.70
N THR A 696 4.99 -24.68 37.44
CA THR A 696 4.38 -25.95 37.87
C THR A 696 3.51 -25.82 39.14
N GLY A 697 3.47 -24.66 39.81
CA GLY A 697 2.67 -24.46 41.02
C GLY A 697 3.18 -25.25 42.23
N ASP A 698 4.50 -25.41 42.37
CA ASP A 698 5.13 -26.07 43.52
C ASP A 698 5.48 -25.05 44.63
N PHE A 699 4.49 -24.78 45.48
CA PHE A 699 4.64 -23.90 46.65
C PHE A 699 5.67 -24.39 47.68
N ALA A 700 6.01 -25.69 47.72
CA ALA A 700 7.03 -26.20 48.64
C ALA A 700 8.43 -25.84 48.14
N SER A 701 8.70 -26.10 46.85
CA SER A 701 9.95 -25.70 46.21
C SER A 701 10.12 -24.18 46.19
N ILE A 702 9.06 -23.40 45.91
CA ILE A 702 9.13 -21.91 45.99
C ILE A 702 9.56 -21.45 47.38
N LYS A 703 8.94 -21.95 48.45
CA LYS A 703 9.25 -21.52 49.82
C LYS A 703 10.69 -21.86 50.20
N SER A 704 11.11 -23.11 50.00
CA SER A 704 12.49 -23.53 50.27
C SER A 704 13.50 -22.68 49.52
N LEU A 705 13.27 -22.40 48.23
CA LEU A 705 14.21 -21.64 47.40
C LEU A 705 14.29 -20.15 47.78
N LEU A 706 13.21 -19.56 48.31
CA LEU A 706 13.22 -18.20 48.85
C LEU A 706 13.84 -18.15 50.26
N GLU A 707 13.63 -19.18 51.08
CA GLU A 707 14.29 -19.36 52.38
C GLU A 707 15.82 -19.58 52.22
N ASP A 708 16.25 -20.28 51.15
CA ASP A 708 17.64 -20.40 50.69
C ASP A 708 18.22 -19.07 50.14
N GLY A 709 17.45 -17.98 50.12
CA GLY A 709 17.90 -16.63 49.78
C GLY A 709 17.88 -16.27 48.30
N ARG A 710 17.15 -17.00 47.43
CA ARG A 710 16.93 -16.55 46.04
C ARG A 710 16.03 -15.32 45.98
N SER A 711 16.26 -14.48 44.97
CA SER A 711 15.39 -13.34 44.68
C SER A 711 14.05 -13.83 44.13
N ILE A 712 12.94 -13.34 44.69
CA ILE A 712 11.60 -13.55 44.12
C ILE A 712 11.46 -12.98 42.69
N ASN A 713 12.33 -12.03 42.34
CA ASN A 713 12.47 -11.39 41.05
C ASN A 713 13.74 -11.85 40.29
N GLU A 714 14.23 -13.08 40.53
CA GLU A 714 15.32 -13.69 39.73
C GLU A 714 14.90 -13.74 38.24
N GLN A 715 15.79 -13.38 37.32
CA GLN A 715 15.51 -13.39 35.88
C GLN A 715 16.16 -14.58 35.19
N ASP A 716 15.43 -15.25 34.29
CA ASP A 716 15.92 -16.42 33.53
C ASP A 716 16.65 -16.04 32.21
N SER A 717 16.88 -17.04 31.35
CA SER A 717 17.49 -16.87 30.03
C SER A 717 16.72 -15.91 29.13
N PHE A 718 15.38 -15.93 29.17
CA PHE A 718 14.53 -14.97 28.46
C PHE A 718 14.40 -13.63 29.20
N GLY A 719 14.86 -13.57 30.46
CA GLY A 719 14.69 -12.42 31.35
C GLY A 719 13.37 -12.45 32.13
N ALA A 720 12.61 -13.54 32.07
CA ALA A 720 11.35 -13.67 32.80
C ALA A 720 11.58 -13.87 34.30
N THR A 721 10.64 -13.39 35.10
CA THR A 721 10.57 -13.64 36.55
C THR A 721 9.73 -14.89 36.85
N PRO A 722 9.83 -15.48 38.05
CA PRO A 722 8.91 -16.55 38.49
C PRO A 722 7.43 -16.13 38.40
N LEU A 723 7.13 -14.85 38.65
CA LEU A 723 5.80 -14.26 38.49
C LEU A 723 5.33 -14.29 37.02
N LEU A 724 6.21 -13.98 36.07
CA LEU A 724 5.91 -14.09 34.63
C LEU A 724 5.69 -15.55 34.21
N VAL A 725 6.54 -16.47 34.66
CA VAL A 725 6.41 -17.90 34.31
C VAL A 725 5.15 -18.53 34.92
N ALA A 726 4.78 -18.18 36.16
CA ALA A 726 3.49 -18.57 36.75
C ALA A 726 2.28 -17.99 35.98
N THR A 727 2.41 -16.76 35.47
CA THR A 727 1.36 -16.08 34.71
C THR A 727 1.16 -16.71 33.33
N VAL A 728 2.25 -16.98 32.59
CA VAL A 728 2.24 -17.72 31.31
C VAL A 728 1.61 -19.11 31.50
N ALA A 729 1.98 -19.82 32.56
CA ALA A 729 1.43 -21.14 32.91
C ALA A 729 -0.03 -21.11 33.44
N GLY A 730 -0.67 -19.93 33.54
CA GLY A 730 -2.04 -19.78 34.03
C GLY A 730 -2.25 -20.16 35.51
N ARG A 731 -1.20 -20.07 36.34
CA ARG A 731 -1.19 -20.50 37.75
C ARG A 731 -1.69 -19.42 38.69
N GLU A 732 -2.98 -19.09 38.62
CA GLU A 732 -3.62 -18.00 39.36
C GLU A 732 -3.24 -17.96 40.86
N ASP A 733 -3.31 -19.08 41.57
CA ASP A 733 -2.96 -19.18 43.00
C ASP A 733 -1.48 -18.83 43.27
N MET A 734 -0.57 -19.21 42.37
CA MET A 734 0.86 -18.93 42.48
C MET A 734 1.17 -17.47 42.12
N VAL A 735 0.47 -16.90 41.13
CA VAL A 735 0.57 -15.49 40.77
C VAL A 735 0.14 -14.61 41.95
N ILE A 736 -0.99 -14.92 42.58
CA ILE A 736 -1.46 -14.25 43.81
C ILE A 736 -0.41 -14.36 44.91
N TYR A 737 0.06 -15.57 45.21
CA TYR A 737 1.06 -15.82 46.25
C TYR A 737 2.35 -15.02 46.03
N LEU A 738 2.88 -14.99 44.80
CA LEU A 738 4.11 -14.24 44.48
C LEU A 738 3.91 -12.73 44.62
N LEU A 739 2.75 -12.18 44.19
CA LEU A 739 2.42 -10.77 44.38
C LEU A 739 2.27 -10.40 45.87
N GLU A 740 1.64 -11.26 46.68
CA GLU A 740 1.56 -11.10 48.14
C GLU A 740 2.94 -11.12 48.81
N HIS A 741 3.93 -11.79 48.21
CA HIS A 741 5.32 -11.86 48.69
C HIS A 741 6.24 -10.81 48.02
N SER A 742 5.67 -9.74 47.47
CA SER A 742 6.39 -8.60 46.85
C SER A 742 7.18 -8.92 45.56
N ALA A 743 6.72 -9.88 44.75
CA ALA A 743 7.16 -9.99 43.37
C ALA A 743 6.72 -8.74 42.57
N ASP A 744 7.59 -8.22 41.70
CA ASP A 744 7.34 -6.97 40.98
C ASP A 744 6.67 -7.22 39.61
N PRO A 745 5.41 -6.79 39.38
CA PRO A 745 4.72 -6.97 38.11
C PRO A 745 5.19 -6.02 36.99
N GLN A 746 6.05 -5.05 37.27
CA GLN A 746 6.59 -4.11 36.29
C GLN A 746 7.90 -4.58 35.63
N ILE A 747 8.50 -5.68 36.09
CA ILE A 747 9.70 -6.24 35.47
C ILE A 747 9.31 -6.86 34.12
N GLU A 748 9.82 -6.27 33.04
CA GLU A 748 9.72 -6.80 31.68
C GLU A 748 10.87 -7.79 31.42
N ALA A 749 10.59 -8.86 30.68
CA ALA A 749 11.61 -9.74 30.13
C ALA A 749 12.27 -9.11 28.88
N LYS A 750 13.11 -9.86 28.16
CA LYS A 750 13.84 -9.34 27.00
C LYS A 750 12.90 -8.69 25.97
N ASP A 751 13.45 -7.66 25.31
CA ASP A 751 12.82 -6.85 24.26
C ASP A 751 11.42 -6.28 24.61
N GLY A 752 11.09 -6.15 25.91
CA GLY A 752 9.86 -5.52 26.41
C GLY A 752 8.69 -6.46 26.70
N TYR A 753 8.93 -7.78 26.80
CA TYR A 753 7.86 -8.75 27.08
C TYR A 753 7.35 -8.62 28.52
N SER A 754 6.26 -7.87 28.69
CA SER A 754 5.65 -7.56 29.99
C SER A 754 4.68 -8.63 30.50
N LEU A 755 4.35 -8.57 31.80
CA LEU A 755 3.44 -9.51 32.47
C LEU A 755 2.04 -9.61 31.84
N LEU A 756 1.58 -8.56 31.15
CA LEU A 756 0.31 -8.58 30.42
C LEU A 756 0.37 -9.44 29.14
N HIS A 757 1.53 -9.58 28.48
CA HIS A 757 1.70 -10.51 27.36
C HIS A 757 1.52 -11.97 27.83
N GLY A 758 2.19 -12.35 28.93
CA GLY A 758 2.03 -13.67 29.53
C GLY A 758 0.60 -13.94 30.00
N ALA A 759 -0.07 -12.92 30.57
CA ALA A 759 -1.46 -13.03 30.98
C ALA A 759 -2.41 -13.24 29.79
N ALA A 760 -2.17 -12.58 28.65
CA ALA A 760 -2.95 -12.78 27.44
C ALA A 760 -2.70 -14.16 26.81
N PHE A 761 -1.43 -14.58 26.70
CA PHE A 761 -1.04 -15.91 26.20
C PHE A 761 -1.69 -17.06 26.99
N SER A 762 -1.83 -16.91 28.32
CA SER A 762 -2.50 -17.90 29.18
C SER A 762 -4.00 -18.08 28.89
N GLY A 763 -4.62 -17.17 28.12
CA GLY A 763 -6.06 -17.12 27.87
C GLY A 763 -6.92 -16.75 29.08
N LYS A 764 -6.32 -16.46 30.25
CA LYS A 764 -7.02 -16.22 31.52
C LYS A 764 -7.46 -14.76 31.70
N LYS A 765 -8.75 -14.52 31.57
CA LYS A 765 -9.41 -13.23 31.88
C LYS A 765 -9.15 -12.71 33.29
N SER A 766 -9.08 -13.62 34.26
CA SER A 766 -8.65 -13.40 35.65
C SER A 766 -7.29 -12.71 35.72
N LEU A 767 -6.27 -13.29 35.06
CA LEU A 767 -4.91 -12.76 35.00
C LEU A 767 -4.83 -11.45 34.20
N VAL A 768 -5.48 -11.37 33.02
CA VAL A 768 -5.54 -10.12 32.23
C VAL A 768 -6.12 -8.97 33.06
N ARG A 769 -7.21 -9.20 33.81
CA ARG A 769 -7.80 -8.21 34.73
C ARG A 769 -6.85 -7.84 35.86
N MET A 770 -6.13 -8.81 36.43
CA MET A 770 -5.16 -8.59 37.49
C MET A 770 -4.01 -7.68 37.01
N MET A 771 -3.42 -7.96 35.84
CA MET A 771 -2.31 -7.16 35.32
C MET A 771 -2.72 -5.74 34.92
N LEU A 772 -3.94 -5.56 34.38
CA LEU A 772 -4.50 -4.23 34.17
C LEU A 772 -4.75 -3.48 35.49
N ALA A 773 -5.15 -4.17 36.57
CA ALA A 773 -5.30 -3.57 37.90
C ALA A 773 -3.96 -3.18 38.54
N HIS A 774 -2.87 -3.89 38.22
CA HIS A 774 -1.50 -3.48 38.55
C HIS A 774 -0.93 -2.40 37.60
N GLY A 775 -1.75 -1.80 36.74
CA GLY A 775 -1.39 -0.62 35.94
C GLY A 775 -0.57 -0.90 34.68
N LEU A 776 -0.46 -2.16 34.24
CA LEU A 776 0.29 -2.49 33.02
C LEU A 776 -0.35 -1.89 31.77
N LYS A 777 0.48 -1.39 30.85
CA LYS A 777 0.02 -0.74 29.61
C LYS A 777 -0.65 -1.75 28.69
N ILE A 778 -1.93 -1.54 28.40
CA ILE A 778 -2.77 -2.46 27.61
C ILE A 778 -2.21 -2.79 26.22
N ASN A 779 -1.55 -1.82 25.59
CA ASN A 779 -0.88 -1.92 24.29
C ASN A 779 0.64 -1.65 24.44
N GLN A 780 1.27 -2.23 25.46
CA GLN A 780 2.74 -2.39 25.50
C GLN A 780 3.18 -3.13 24.23
N ARG A 781 4.42 -2.86 23.78
CA ARG A 781 5.01 -3.46 22.57
C ARG A 781 6.27 -4.24 22.93
N TYR A 782 6.40 -5.44 22.37
CA TYR A 782 7.51 -6.37 22.50
C TYR A 782 8.18 -6.59 21.14
N GLY A 783 9.51 -6.65 21.12
CA GLY A 783 10.30 -7.04 19.95
C GLY A 783 10.31 -6.04 18.79
N PRO A 784 11.05 -6.35 17.70
CA PRO A 784 11.19 -5.48 16.52
C PRO A 784 9.86 -5.29 15.77
N ASP A 785 9.01 -6.32 15.74
CA ASP A 785 7.68 -6.30 15.13
C ASP A 785 6.60 -5.62 16.00
N GLN A 786 6.99 -5.18 17.20
CA GLN A 786 6.17 -4.37 18.10
C GLN A 786 4.87 -5.05 18.56
N ILE A 787 4.94 -6.38 18.68
CA ILE A 787 3.92 -7.32 19.13
C ILE A 787 3.27 -6.82 20.43
N THR A 788 1.95 -6.91 20.56
CA THR A 788 1.24 -6.50 21.78
C THR A 788 0.64 -7.70 22.52
N PRO A 789 0.12 -7.53 23.75
CA PRO A 789 -0.65 -8.57 24.43
C PRO A 789 -1.85 -9.09 23.61
N ALA A 790 -2.36 -8.29 22.65
CA ALA A 790 -3.48 -8.66 21.79
C ALA A 790 -3.09 -9.42 20.51
N ASP A 791 -1.78 -9.62 20.28
CA ASP A 791 -1.21 -10.49 19.25
C ASP A 791 -0.87 -11.88 19.80
N VAL A 792 -0.35 -11.97 21.04
CA VAL A 792 0.03 -13.24 21.69
C VAL A 792 -1.13 -13.96 22.40
N GLY A 793 -2.30 -13.33 22.49
CA GLY A 793 -3.46 -13.89 23.19
C GLY A 793 -4.08 -15.09 22.47
N GLU A 794 -4.43 -16.15 23.21
CA GLU A 794 -4.98 -17.37 22.61
C GLU A 794 -6.35 -17.10 21.93
N GLU A 795 -6.49 -17.51 20.67
CA GLU A 795 -7.67 -17.24 19.85
C GLU A 795 -8.95 -17.84 20.49
N GLY A 796 -10.03 -17.05 20.53
CA GLY A 796 -11.28 -17.43 21.19
C GLY A 796 -11.27 -17.43 22.73
N SER A 797 -10.12 -17.20 23.39
CA SER A 797 -10.03 -17.21 24.85
C SER A 797 -10.76 -16.04 25.52
N GLU A 798 -11.28 -16.25 26.74
CA GLU A 798 -11.86 -15.17 27.54
C GLU A 798 -10.85 -14.06 27.85
N GLY A 799 -9.57 -14.40 27.99
CA GLY A 799 -8.48 -13.45 28.21
C GLY A 799 -8.32 -12.48 27.03
N LEU A 800 -8.23 -12.99 25.80
CA LEU A 800 -8.16 -12.16 24.60
C LEU A 800 -9.45 -11.34 24.41
N LEU A 801 -10.63 -11.96 24.54
CA LEU A 801 -11.92 -11.26 24.40
C LEU A 801 -12.06 -10.11 25.41
N TYR A 802 -11.65 -10.32 26.66
CA TYR A 802 -11.64 -9.28 27.68
C TYR A 802 -10.60 -8.19 27.39
N LEU A 803 -9.37 -8.56 27.01
CA LEU A 803 -8.33 -7.61 26.60
C LEU A 803 -8.79 -6.71 25.45
N ARG A 804 -9.43 -7.29 24.42
CA ARG A 804 -10.04 -6.54 23.32
C ARG A 804 -11.13 -5.58 23.82
N SER A 805 -12.01 -6.03 24.72
CA SER A 805 -13.07 -5.17 25.29
C SER A 805 -12.54 -3.98 26.11
N MET A 806 -11.32 -4.07 26.64
CA MET A 806 -10.66 -2.98 27.38
C MET A 806 -9.88 -2.01 26.48
N GLY A 807 -9.83 -2.23 25.16
CA GLY A 807 -9.07 -1.41 24.19
C GLY A 807 -7.74 -2.01 23.71
N GLY A 808 -7.50 -3.30 23.98
CA GLY A 808 -6.34 -4.04 23.48
C GLY A 808 -6.41 -4.23 21.96
N ARG A 809 -5.29 -3.95 21.26
CA ARG A 809 -5.18 -3.97 19.79
C ARG A 809 -3.83 -4.52 19.37
N SER A 810 -3.80 -5.24 18.26
CA SER A 810 -2.59 -5.78 17.65
C SER A 810 -1.60 -4.69 17.22
N ALA A 811 -0.35 -5.07 17.04
CA ALA A 811 0.67 -4.27 16.39
C ALA A 811 0.21 -3.77 15.00
N TRP A 812 -0.46 -4.62 14.21
CA TRP A 812 -0.90 -4.27 12.85
C TRP A 812 -2.12 -3.32 12.82
N GLU A 813 -3.03 -3.41 13.81
CA GLU A 813 -4.12 -2.45 14.00
C GLU A 813 -3.62 -1.08 14.46
N LEU A 814 -2.48 -1.02 15.16
CA LEU A 814 -1.89 0.22 15.69
C LEU A 814 -0.87 0.85 14.72
N GLY A 815 -0.26 0.06 13.83
CA GLY A 815 0.86 0.50 12.98
C GLY A 815 2.17 0.56 13.77
N PRO A 816 3.25 1.12 13.19
CA PRO A 816 4.49 1.37 13.92
C PRO A 816 4.35 2.48 14.97
N ALA A 817 5.15 2.40 16.03
CA ALA A 817 5.41 3.49 16.97
C ALA A 817 6.15 4.69 16.32
N GLU A 818 6.24 5.80 17.05
CA GLU A 818 6.99 7.02 16.66
C GLU A 818 8.48 6.95 16.99
#